data_AF-A0A3C0QSH0-F1
#
_entry.id   AF-A0A3C0QSH0-F1
#
_cell.length_a   1.000
_cell.length_b   1.000
_cell.length_c   1.000
_cell.angle_alpha   90.00
_cell.angle_beta   90.00
_cell.angle_gamma   90.00
#
_symmetry.space_group_name_H-M   'P 1'
#
loop_
_entity.id
_entity.type
_entity.pdbx_description
1 polymer ?
#
loop_
_entity_poly.entity_id
_entity_poly.type
_entity_poly.pdbx_seq_one_letter_code
_entity_poly.pdbx_strand_id
1 'polypeptide(L)'
;YEMEWMLKMIVQDGDYQGMVYHKVHDEKWTALATSPANDKQARILMPPSTAATLNLAACGAQTYRLWKDIDPEFAEICLTASKNAYESAKKHPDMYAPFTEYGGGGAYGDDNVTDEFYWAACELYLATGDNIYHEDMQNSAWNLAIPSTLNGGEADGICGSFDWGNTASLGSLSLLLNESKLSAEENHTLQQNLTDTADKYIQIENEQGYGLPYRGNDGNYVWASNSFVADNAIILAYANDITPNADYLNGIVGAMDYLLGRNPMDYSYITGYGVHSAQYPHHRFWAKSLDSTFPKAPCGVLVGGANTGLEDSVVKLTTWAKDGTAPQKYYIDDIEAYSVNECTINWNSPLAWVTSYLCEQNGGVIVGQSSLGVQLPEIEPAELPSIENTPISVRIPDGVTVIGSQIFGKSKDYVSEVILPDGVKIIGKEAFYQCQRLESITIPDSLELVGDNAFAKTPWLNNMLSETPVLIMNHLLIDGSNVTGDYVIPDGVTGILGSAFESNTAITSVVIPEGVTQIGKSAFKGCSALETVQLPQSLKTIEQSAFSGTALTSLKIPAGVTKIGNEAFVNCKSLPEVTILTKNASIGNEAFGWLSTFTPTGQYSYIFVDSPIDDFIVHCYQGSTADTYATNSQVQAVYLNESGVLGDMNNDEAVTIVDVLILNQYLLGIGDDISGQARINADVNLDGNVADDDAMNILKSLVNLVTLPVK
;
A
#
# COMPACT_ATOMS: atom_id res chain seq x y z
N TYR A 1 -4.27 -5.90 -5.36
CA TYR A 1 -3.98 -5.88 -6.81
C TYR A 1 -4.66 -7.03 -7.53
N GLU A 2 -4.24 -8.30 -7.36
CA GLU A 2 -4.82 -9.43 -8.13
C GLU A 2 -6.34 -9.55 -7.94
N MET A 3 -6.82 -9.43 -6.70
CA MET A 3 -8.26 -9.46 -6.42
C MET A 3 -9.04 -8.35 -7.15
N GLU A 4 -8.49 -7.14 -7.27
CA GLU A 4 -9.12 -6.06 -8.04
C GLU A 4 -9.18 -6.37 -9.54
N TRP A 5 -8.17 -7.07 -10.06
CA TRP A 5 -8.18 -7.54 -11.45
C TRP A 5 -9.22 -8.65 -11.64
N MET A 6 -9.29 -9.63 -10.72
CA MET A 6 -10.31 -10.67 -10.75
C MET A 6 -11.74 -10.09 -10.73
N LEU A 7 -12.01 -9.06 -9.92
CA LEU A 7 -13.31 -8.37 -9.90
C LEU A 7 -13.68 -7.76 -11.26
N LYS A 8 -12.71 -7.28 -12.04
CA LYS A 8 -12.93 -6.73 -13.40
C LYS A 8 -13.23 -7.82 -14.44
N MET A 9 -12.93 -9.08 -14.13
CA MET A 9 -13.19 -10.23 -15.00
C MET A 9 -14.61 -10.79 -14.84
N ILE A 10 -15.43 -10.21 -13.97
CA ILE A 10 -16.84 -10.58 -13.81
C ILE A 10 -17.66 -10.09 -15.01
N VAL A 11 -18.46 -10.98 -15.59
CA VAL A 11 -19.44 -10.68 -16.64
C VAL A 11 -20.56 -9.83 -16.03
N GLN A 12 -20.79 -8.65 -16.62
CA GLN A 12 -21.68 -7.63 -16.04
C GLN A 12 -23.16 -7.78 -16.42
N ASP A 13 -23.45 -8.39 -17.57
CA ASP A 13 -24.80 -8.51 -18.12
C ASP A 13 -25.04 -9.80 -18.93
N GLY A 14 -26.29 -10.03 -19.32
CA GLY A 14 -26.70 -11.19 -20.12
C GLY A 14 -26.87 -12.50 -19.34
N ASP A 15 -26.98 -13.61 -20.07
CA ASP A 15 -27.27 -14.93 -19.51
C ASP A 15 -26.17 -15.46 -18.57
N TYR A 16 -24.94 -14.94 -18.73
CA TYR A 16 -23.77 -15.32 -17.93
C TYR A 16 -23.40 -14.27 -16.87
N GLN A 17 -24.29 -13.32 -16.55
CA GLN A 17 -24.04 -12.31 -15.52
C GLN A 17 -23.59 -12.96 -14.20
N GLY A 18 -22.45 -12.52 -13.66
CA GLY A 18 -21.85 -13.08 -12.46
C GLY A 18 -20.87 -14.22 -12.69
N MET A 19 -20.82 -14.81 -13.90
CA MET A 19 -19.70 -15.68 -14.30
C MET A 19 -18.42 -14.85 -14.48
N VAL A 20 -17.27 -15.51 -14.49
CA VAL A 20 -15.96 -14.87 -14.63
C VAL A 20 -15.29 -15.35 -15.90
N TYR A 21 -14.86 -14.40 -16.74
CA TYR A 21 -14.06 -14.68 -17.93
C TYR A 21 -12.83 -15.49 -17.55
N HIS A 22 -12.56 -16.58 -18.27
CA HIS A 22 -11.54 -17.53 -17.84
C HIS A 22 -10.13 -16.93 -17.83
N LYS A 23 -9.82 -16.07 -18.81
CA LYS A 23 -8.51 -15.41 -18.95
C LYS A 23 -8.55 -14.28 -19.98
N VAL A 24 -7.53 -13.43 -19.94
CA VAL A 24 -7.24 -12.41 -20.97
C VAL A 24 -5.78 -12.52 -21.40
N HIS A 25 -5.53 -12.68 -22.70
CA HIS A 25 -4.17 -12.84 -23.24
C HIS A 25 -4.10 -12.30 -24.68
N ASP A 26 -2.95 -12.47 -25.33
CA ASP A 26 -2.75 -12.04 -26.71
C ASP A 26 -3.45 -12.95 -27.72
N GLU A 27 -3.86 -12.43 -28.87
CA GLU A 27 -4.33 -13.25 -29.98
C GLU A 27 -3.29 -14.29 -30.41
N LYS A 28 -1.99 -13.98 -30.31
CA LYS A 28 -0.88 -14.88 -30.63
C LYS A 28 0.27 -14.66 -29.66
N TRP A 29 1.01 -15.72 -29.38
CA TRP A 29 2.21 -15.64 -28.57
C TRP A 29 3.20 -14.65 -29.17
N THR A 30 3.64 -13.68 -28.37
CA THR A 30 4.76 -12.81 -28.70
C THR A 30 6.09 -13.54 -28.55
N ALA A 31 7.09 -13.08 -29.30
CA ALA A 31 8.46 -13.56 -29.16
C ALA A 31 9.04 -13.19 -27.78
N LEU A 32 10.04 -13.95 -27.33
CA LEU A 32 10.89 -13.58 -26.19
C LEU A 32 11.63 -12.26 -26.47
N ALA A 33 12.15 -11.62 -25.41
CA ALA A 33 12.69 -10.27 -25.47
C ALA A 33 11.67 -9.24 -25.99
N THR A 34 10.42 -9.37 -25.54
CA THR A 34 9.35 -8.39 -25.74
C THR A 34 8.96 -7.82 -24.38
N SER A 35 9.23 -6.53 -24.16
CA SER A 35 8.75 -5.85 -22.95
C SER A 35 7.22 -5.81 -22.96
N PRO A 36 6.54 -5.97 -21.81
CA PRO A 36 5.08 -5.84 -21.74
C PRO A 36 4.57 -4.52 -22.34
N ALA A 37 5.31 -3.41 -22.19
CA ALA A 37 4.93 -2.11 -22.76
C ALA A 37 5.08 -2.04 -24.29
N ASN A 38 5.84 -2.96 -24.89
CA ASN A 38 6.09 -3.04 -26.33
C ASN A 38 5.27 -4.13 -27.01
N ASP A 39 4.47 -4.87 -26.25
CA ASP A 39 3.53 -5.81 -26.82
C ASP A 39 2.41 -5.07 -27.57
N LYS A 40 2.22 -5.44 -28.83
CA LYS A 40 1.27 -4.83 -29.76
C LYS A 40 0.17 -5.81 -30.19
N GLN A 41 0.14 -7.01 -29.63
CA GLN A 41 -0.91 -7.97 -29.95
C GLN A 41 -2.26 -7.45 -29.48
N ALA A 42 -3.31 -7.79 -30.22
CA ALA A 42 -4.66 -7.59 -29.73
C ALA A 42 -4.90 -8.48 -28.51
N ARG A 43 -5.48 -7.92 -27.45
CA ARG A 43 -5.87 -8.67 -26.25
C ARG A 43 -7.24 -9.30 -26.47
N ILE A 44 -7.34 -10.60 -26.22
CA ILE A 44 -8.56 -11.39 -26.32
C ILE A 44 -8.99 -11.79 -24.92
N LEU A 45 -10.27 -11.58 -24.66
CA LEU A 45 -10.96 -12.09 -23.50
C LEU A 45 -11.58 -13.44 -23.85
N MET A 46 -11.16 -14.48 -23.15
CA MET A 46 -11.70 -15.83 -23.38
C MET A 46 -13.05 -15.99 -22.69
N PRO A 47 -13.94 -16.87 -23.20
CA PRO A 47 -15.24 -17.10 -22.59
C PRO A 47 -15.17 -17.41 -21.09
N PRO A 48 -16.24 -17.13 -20.33
CA PRO A 48 -16.32 -17.51 -18.92
C PRO A 48 -16.20 -19.01 -18.71
N SER A 49 -15.62 -19.40 -17.57
CA SER A 49 -15.62 -20.80 -17.13
C SER A 49 -16.11 -20.93 -15.69
N THR A 50 -16.65 -22.11 -15.36
CA THR A 50 -17.11 -22.43 -14.01
C THR A 50 -15.93 -22.41 -13.04
N ALA A 51 -14.78 -22.97 -13.43
CA ALA A 51 -13.55 -22.96 -12.63
C ALA A 51 -13.12 -21.53 -12.25
N ALA A 52 -13.01 -20.61 -13.22
CA ALA A 52 -12.62 -19.22 -12.96
C ALA A 52 -13.63 -18.49 -12.08
N THR A 53 -14.92 -18.81 -12.24
CA THR A 53 -16.01 -18.23 -11.43
C THR A 53 -15.92 -18.67 -9.98
N LEU A 54 -15.64 -19.95 -9.74
CA LEU A 54 -15.50 -20.51 -8.39
C LEU A 54 -14.18 -20.11 -7.72
N ASN A 55 -13.10 -19.96 -8.49
CA ASN A 55 -11.83 -19.40 -8.01
C ASN A 55 -12.03 -17.95 -7.51
N LEU A 56 -12.77 -17.11 -8.24
CA LEU A 56 -13.15 -15.78 -7.76
C LEU A 56 -14.01 -15.86 -6.49
N ALA A 57 -14.97 -16.79 -6.45
CA ALA A 57 -15.82 -16.97 -5.28
C ALA A 57 -14.98 -17.30 -4.02
N ALA A 58 -14.07 -18.26 -4.12
CA ALA A 58 -13.21 -18.67 -3.03
C ALA A 58 -12.24 -17.54 -2.61
N CYS A 59 -11.48 -16.97 -3.55
CA CYS A 59 -10.51 -15.90 -3.28
C CYS A 59 -11.18 -14.64 -2.70
N GLY A 60 -12.36 -14.24 -3.21
CA GLY A 60 -13.07 -13.07 -2.69
C GLY A 60 -13.64 -13.30 -1.28
N ALA A 61 -14.10 -14.52 -0.97
CA ALA A 61 -14.59 -14.88 0.36
C ALA A 61 -13.45 -14.94 1.37
N GLN A 62 -12.30 -15.49 0.98
CA GLN A 62 -11.07 -15.43 1.76
C GLN A 62 -10.61 -13.98 1.98
N THR A 63 -10.64 -13.15 0.93
CA THR A 63 -10.29 -11.73 1.00
C THR A 63 -11.15 -11.02 2.03
N TYR A 64 -12.47 -11.24 2.04
CA TYR A 64 -13.35 -10.66 3.05
C TYR A 64 -12.89 -10.97 4.48
N ARG A 65 -12.54 -12.24 4.76
CA ARG A 65 -12.10 -12.65 6.11
C ARG A 65 -10.82 -11.93 6.54
N LEU A 66 -9.89 -11.74 5.61
CA LEU A 66 -8.58 -11.15 5.86
C LEU A 66 -8.61 -9.60 5.88
N TRP A 67 -9.48 -8.98 5.09
CA TRP A 67 -9.48 -7.53 4.86
C TRP A 67 -10.58 -6.76 5.59
N LYS A 68 -11.60 -7.41 6.15
CA LYS A 68 -12.74 -6.71 6.80
C LYS A 68 -12.34 -5.73 7.91
N ASP A 69 -11.19 -5.94 8.56
CA ASP A 69 -10.67 -5.08 9.63
C ASP A 69 -9.60 -4.08 9.14
N ILE A 70 -9.20 -4.17 7.87
CA ILE A 70 -8.19 -3.32 7.21
C ILE A 70 -8.86 -2.35 6.23
N ASP A 71 -9.71 -2.88 5.36
CA ASP A 71 -10.53 -2.16 4.39
C ASP A 71 -11.92 -2.81 4.33
N PRO A 72 -12.84 -2.39 5.21
CA PRO A 72 -14.17 -3.00 5.32
C PRO A 72 -15.00 -2.86 4.05
N GLU A 73 -14.84 -1.76 3.32
CA GLU A 73 -15.59 -1.49 2.08
C GLU A 73 -15.14 -2.44 0.97
N PHE A 74 -13.83 -2.57 0.76
CA PHE A 74 -13.29 -3.50 -0.22
C PHE A 74 -13.60 -4.96 0.13
N ALA A 75 -13.53 -5.32 1.42
CA ALA A 75 -13.90 -6.65 1.88
C ALA A 75 -15.36 -7.00 1.54
N GLU A 76 -16.30 -6.08 1.76
CA GLU A 76 -17.72 -6.32 1.45
C GLU A 76 -17.99 -6.41 -0.06
N ILE A 77 -17.28 -5.63 -0.87
CA ILE A 77 -17.29 -5.76 -2.34
C ILE A 77 -16.88 -7.19 -2.74
N CYS A 78 -15.78 -7.69 -2.18
CA CYS A 78 -15.29 -9.05 -2.44
C CYS A 78 -16.31 -10.11 -2.01
N LEU A 79 -16.89 -9.98 -0.80
CA LEU A 79 -17.89 -10.94 -0.33
C LEU A 79 -19.14 -10.97 -1.21
N THR A 80 -19.62 -9.80 -1.63
CA THR A 80 -20.78 -9.69 -2.52
C THR A 80 -20.51 -10.33 -3.87
N ALA A 81 -19.34 -10.03 -4.46
CA ALA A 81 -18.91 -10.64 -5.72
C ALA A 81 -18.80 -12.16 -5.59
N SER A 82 -18.25 -12.67 -4.48
CA SER A 82 -18.12 -14.11 -4.24
C SER A 82 -19.45 -14.84 -4.17
N LYS A 83 -20.42 -14.30 -3.43
CA LYS A 83 -21.77 -14.89 -3.35
C LYS A 83 -22.44 -14.94 -4.72
N ASN A 84 -22.34 -13.85 -5.49
CA ASN A 84 -22.92 -13.78 -6.83
C ASN A 84 -22.26 -14.74 -7.80
N ALA A 85 -20.93 -14.85 -7.75
CA ALA A 85 -20.17 -15.78 -8.58
C ALA A 85 -20.53 -17.23 -8.28
N TYR A 86 -20.62 -17.60 -7.00
CA TYR A 86 -21.02 -18.95 -6.58
C TYR A 86 -22.43 -19.32 -7.08
N GLU A 87 -23.40 -18.43 -6.89
CA GLU A 87 -24.77 -18.64 -7.40
C GLU A 87 -24.83 -18.71 -8.94
N SER A 88 -23.97 -17.95 -9.63
CA SER A 88 -23.86 -18.01 -11.08
C SER A 88 -23.24 -19.33 -11.55
N ALA A 89 -22.21 -19.82 -10.85
CA ALA A 89 -21.57 -21.11 -11.13
C ALA A 89 -22.56 -22.27 -10.95
N LYS A 90 -23.42 -22.25 -9.92
CA LYS A 90 -24.47 -23.27 -9.72
C LYS A 90 -25.48 -23.33 -10.88
N LYS A 91 -25.70 -22.21 -11.60
CA LYS A 91 -26.56 -22.17 -12.80
C LYS A 91 -25.84 -22.66 -14.06
N HIS A 92 -24.51 -22.63 -14.06
CA HIS A 92 -23.65 -22.99 -15.19
C HIS A 92 -22.51 -23.93 -14.72
N PRO A 93 -22.82 -25.13 -14.22
CA PRO A 93 -21.83 -26.00 -13.56
C PRO A 93 -20.87 -26.69 -14.55
N ASP A 94 -21.15 -26.64 -15.85
CA ASP A 94 -20.49 -27.41 -16.90
C ASP A 94 -19.86 -26.53 -18.00
N MET A 95 -19.50 -25.28 -17.66
CA MET A 95 -18.75 -24.38 -18.55
C MET A 95 -17.25 -24.53 -18.36
N TYR A 96 -16.70 -25.57 -19.00
CA TYR A 96 -15.29 -25.94 -18.86
C TYR A 96 -14.34 -25.12 -19.76
N ALA A 97 -13.13 -24.90 -19.26
CA ALA A 97 -12.04 -24.41 -20.09
C ALA A 97 -11.46 -25.57 -20.92
N PRO A 98 -11.17 -25.38 -22.22
CA PRO A 98 -10.65 -26.46 -23.03
C PRO A 98 -9.18 -26.76 -22.70
N PHE A 99 -8.80 -28.04 -22.78
CA PHE A 99 -7.40 -28.51 -22.68
C PHE A 99 -6.50 -28.08 -23.85
N THR A 100 -7.07 -27.51 -24.90
CA THR A 100 -6.31 -27.04 -26.06
C THR A 100 -6.06 -25.55 -25.98
N GLU A 101 -4.80 -25.15 -26.13
CA GLU A 101 -4.41 -23.75 -26.23
C GLU A 101 -5.13 -23.04 -27.39
N TYR A 102 -5.48 -21.78 -27.18
CA TYR A 102 -6.01 -20.91 -28.23
C TYR A 102 -5.21 -19.62 -28.28
N GLY A 103 -4.56 -19.36 -29.41
CA GLY A 103 -3.84 -18.10 -29.61
C GLY A 103 -2.58 -17.96 -28.77
N GLY A 104 -2.45 -16.84 -28.07
CA GLY A 104 -1.25 -16.47 -27.30
C GLY A 104 -1.33 -16.69 -25.80
N GLY A 105 -2.03 -17.73 -25.35
CA GLY A 105 -2.13 -18.05 -23.92
C GLY A 105 -2.33 -19.55 -23.67
N GLY A 106 -1.70 -20.04 -22.59
CA GLY A 106 -1.81 -21.43 -22.14
C GLY A 106 -3.24 -21.84 -21.83
N ALA A 107 -3.57 -23.12 -21.99
CA ALA A 107 -4.95 -23.63 -21.97
C ALA A 107 -5.63 -23.47 -20.61
N TYR A 108 -4.99 -23.94 -19.54
CA TYR A 108 -5.56 -24.11 -18.20
C TYR A 108 -6.85 -24.94 -18.27
N GLY A 109 -6.76 -26.08 -18.95
CA GLY A 109 -7.90 -26.96 -19.18
C GLY A 109 -8.32 -27.68 -17.91
N ASP A 110 -9.62 -27.69 -17.66
CA ASP A 110 -10.23 -28.40 -16.54
C ASP A 110 -11.67 -28.77 -16.90
N ASP A 111 -11.97 -30.05 -16.80
CA ASP A 111 -13.28 -30.66 -17.07
C ASP A 111 -13.97 -31.20 -15.81
N ASN A 112 -13.41 -30.95 -14.62
CA ASN A 112 -13.98 -31.35 -13.34
C ASN A 112 -13.84 -30.21 -12.32
N VAL A 113 -14.92 -29.47 -12.11
CA VAL A 113 -14.96 -28.33 -11.18
C VAL A 113 -15.53 -28.65 -9.80
N THR A 114 -15.64 -29.94 -9.45
CA THR A 114 -16.34 -30.37 -8.22
C THR A 114 -15.58 -30.00 -6.95
N ASP A 115 -14.26 -29.93 -7.05
CA ASP A 115 -13.36 -29.47 -6.02
C ASP A 115 -13.32 -27.94 -5.90
N GLU A 116 -13.42 -27.17 -6.98
CA GLU A 116 -13.61 -25.72 -6.92
C GLU A 116 -14.93 -25.36 -6.23
N PHE A 117 -15.99 -26.14 -6.50
CA PHE A 117 -17.26 -25.96 -5.79
C PHE A 117 -17.08 -26.17 -4.29
N TYR A 118 -16.35 -27.22 -3.91
CA TYR A 118 -16.03 -27.49 -2.51
C TYR A 118 -15.17 -26.37 -1.89
N TRP A 119 -14.11 -25.93 -2.56
CA TRP A 119 -13.25 -24.85 -2.08
C TRP A 119 -14.03 -23.54 -1.88
N ALA A 120 -14.83 -23.14 -2.87
CA ALA A 120 -15.66 -21.93 -2.77
C ALA A 120 -16.70 -22.04 -1.65
N ALA A 121 -17.34 -23.21 -1.47
CA ALA A 121 -18.28 -23.45 -0.38
C ALA A 121 -17.60 -23.35 0.99
N CYS A 122 -16.41 -23.92 1.15
CA CYS A 122 -15.61 -23.80 2.38
C CYS A 122 -15.31 -22.33 2.73
N GLU A 123 -14.80 -21.55 1.78
CA GLU A 123 -14.46 -20.14 2.03
C GLU A 123 -15.70 -19.28 2.31
N LEU A 124 -16.80 -19.52 1.59
CA LEU A 124 -18.07 -18.80 1.82
C LEU A 124 -18.69 -19.17 3.16
N TYR A 125 -18.64 -20.44 3.57
CA TYR A 125 -19.06 -20.87 4.92
C TYR A 125 -18.22 -20.17 6.00
N LEU A 126 -16.90 -20.15 5.85
CA LEU A 126 -16.01 -19.48 6.80
C LEU A 126 -16.25 -17.97 6.86
N ALA A 127 -16.54 -17.33 5.73
CA ALA A 127 -16.80 -15.90 5.63
C ALA A 127 -18.15 -15.49 6.24
N THR A 128 -19.18 -16.31 6.05
CA THR A 128 -20.57 -15.92 6.33
C THR A 128 -21.20 -16.63 7.53
N GLY A 129 -20.78 -17.87 7.80
CA GLY A 129 -21.46 -18.79 8.71
C GLY A 129 -22.82 -19.28 8.19
N ASP A 130 -23.12 -19.11 6.91
CA ASP A 130 -24.40 -19.54 6.32
C ASP A 130 -24.41 -21.06 6.09
N ASN A 131 -25.48 -21.71 6.54
CA ASN A 131 -25.62 -23.16 6.51
C ASN A 131 -25.75 -23.71 5.09
N ILE A 132 -26.18 -22.91 4.10
CA ILE A 132 -26.28 -23.37 2.71
C ILE A 132 -24.90 -23.80 2.20
N TYR A 133 -23.85 -23.03 2.48
CA TYR A 133 -22.49 -23.37 2.07
C TYR A 133 -21.92 -24.55 2.88
N HIS A 134 -22.32 -24.66 4.15
CA HIS A 134 -21.98 -25.81 4.99
C HIS A 134 -22.58 -27.10 4.41
N GLU A 135 -23.85 -27.09 4.02
CA GLU A 135 -24.51 -28.24 3.40
C GLU A 135 -23.88 -28.58 2.04
N ASP A 136 -23.58 -27.58 1.21
CA ASP A 136 -22.91 -27.78 -0.08
C ASP A 136 -21.53 -28.44 0.11
N MET A 137 -20.71 -27.98 1.07
CA MET A 137 -19.40 -28.59 1.36
C MET A 137 -19.53 -30.02 1.93
N GLN A 138 -20.49 -30.26 2.83
CA GLN A 138 -20.71 -31.58 3.44
C GLN A 138 -21.19 -32.63 2.42
N ASN A 139 -21.96 -32.20 1.42
CA ASN A 139 -22.45 -33.07 0.36
C ASN A 139 -21.43 -33.30 -0.76
N SER A 140 -20.29 -32.59 -0.74
CA SER A 140 -19.23 -32.78 -1.72
C SER A 140 -18.50 -34.12 -1.51
N ALA A 141 -18.10 -34.75 -2.61
CA ALA A 141 -17.19 -35.90 -2.58
C ALA A 141 -15.82 -35.56 -1.99
N TRP A 142 -15.48 -34.27 -1.93
CA TRP A 142 -14.22 -33.73 -1.43
C TRP A 142 -14.28 -33.30 0.05
N ASN A 143 -15.40 -33.54 0.73
CA ASN A 143 -15.59 -33.11 2.11
C ASN A 143 -14.42 -33.55 3.02
N LEU A 144 -13.71 -32.58 3.59
CA LEU A 144 -12.52 -32.72 4.44
C LEU A 144 -11.33 -33.44 3.78
N ALA A 145 -11.33 -33.60 2.45
CA ALA A 145 -10.28 -34.33 1.74
C ALA A 145 -8.99 -33.52 1.64
N ILE A 146 -7.86 -34.20 1.83
CA ILE A 146 -6.50 -33.71 1.53
C ILE A 146 -5.79 -34.86 0.82
N PRO A 147 -5.99 -35.04 -0.50
CA PRO A 147 -5.39 -36.16 -1.24
C PRO A 147 -3.86 -36.08 -1.27
N SER A 148 -3.21 -37.22 -1.48
CA SER A 148 -1.76 -37.29 -1.79
C SER A 148 -1.50 -37.57 -3.28
N THR A 149 -2.56 -37.68 -4.08
CA THR A 149 -2.54 -37.86 -5.53
C THR A 149 -3.71 -37.10 -6.13
N LEU A 150 -3.42 -36.26 -7.12
CA LEU A 150 -4.40 -35.43 -7.80
C LEU A 150 -5.32 -36.27 -8.69
N ASN A 151 -6.55 -35.80 -8.90
CA ASN A 151 -7.58 -36.51 -9.64
C ASN A 151 -8.43 -35.51 -10.42
N GLY A 152 -8.13 -35.37 -11.71
CA GLY A 152 -8.74 -34.37 -12.59
C GLY A 152 -7.74 -33.37 -13.17
N GLY A 153 -8.23 -32.61 -14.16
CA GLY A 153 -7.43 -31.60 -14.86
C GLY A 153 -6.20 -32.17 -15.58
N GLU A 154 -5.22 -31.29 -15.83
CA GLU A 154 -3.98 -31.64 -16.53
C GLU A 154 -3.00 -32.47 -15.66
N ALA A 155 -3.20 -32.51 -14.34
CA ALA A 155 -2.34 -33.17 -13.37
C ALA A 155 -2.92 -34.47 -12.79
N ASP A 156 -3.86 -35.11 -13.50
CA ASP A 156 -4.46 -36.38 -13.07
C ASP A 156 -3.40 -37.46 -12.77
N GLY A 157 -3.49 -38.06 -11.58
CA GLY A 157 -2.57 -39.10 -11.11
C GLY A 157 -1.20 -38.59 -10.63
N ILE A 158 -0.97 -37.28 -10.57
CA ILE A 158 0.29 -36.70 -10.09
C ILE A 158 0.34 -36.70 -8.56
N CYS A 159 1.52 -36.99 -8.00
CA CYS A 159 1.78 -36.93 -6.57
C CYS A 159 1.69 -35.48 -6.06
N GLY A 160 0.58 -35.13 -5.42
CA GLY A 160 0.31 -33.78 -4.92
C GLY A 160 -1.01 -33.70 -4.17
N SER A 161 -1.21 -32.63 -3.40
CA SER A 161 -2.45 -32.38 -2.68
C SER A 161 -3.34 -31.33 -3.34
N PHE A 162 -2.74 -30.39 -4.06
CA PHE A 162 -3.45 -29.40 -4.84
C PHE A 162 -2.56 -28.87 -5.96
N ASP A 163 -3.20 -28.29 -6.96
CA ASP A 163 -2.57 -27.41 -7.95
C ASP A 163 -3.60 -26.35 -8.40
N TRP A 164 -3.40 -25.76 -9.58
CA TRP A 164 -4.31 -24.74 -10.10
C TRP A 164 -5.66 -25.29 -10.60
N GLY A 165 -5.77 -26.59 -10.86
CA GLY A 165 -7.01 -27.26 -11.32
C GLY A 165 -7.46 -28.41 -10.42
N ASN A 166 -6.84 -28.54 -9.24
CA ASN A 166 -7.20 -29.48 -8.18
C ASN A 166 -7.17 -28.70 -6.85
N THR A 167 -8.30 -28.09 -6.47
CA THR A 167 -8.34 -27.05 -5.43
C THR A 167 -8.96 -27.51 -4.11
N ALA A 168 -9.40 -28.77 -4.00
CA ALA A 168 -10.10 -29.28 -2.82
C ALA A 168 -9.33 -29.06 -1.51
N SER A 169 -8.03 -29.37 -1.50
CA SER A 169 -7.20 -29.21 -0.31
C SER A 169 -7.16 -27.77 0.19
N LEU A 170 -7.29 -26.76 -0.68
CA LEU A 170 -7.31 -25.35 -0.27
C LEU A 170 -8.48 -25.07 0.67
N GLY A 171 -9.67 -25.59 0.35
CA GLY A 171 -10.85 -25.50 1.22
C GLY A 171 -10.66 -26.23 2.54
N SER A 172 -10.15 -27.46 2.49
CA SER A 172 -9.86 -28.27 3.67
C SER A 172 -8.83 -27.61 4.60
N LEU A 173 -7.74 -27.04 4.06
CA LEU A 173 -6.74 -26.32 4.86
C LEU A 173 -7.33 -25.05 5.49
N SER A 174 -8.18 -24.31 4.77
CA SER A 174 -8.89 -23.16 5.34
C SER A 174 -9.82 -23.54 6.49
N LEU A 175 -10.53 -24.66 6.38
CA LEU A 175 -11.36 -25.19 7.47
C LEU A 175 -10.51 -25.58 8.69
N LEU A 176 -9.37 -26.25 8.46
CA LEU A 176 -8.43 -26.65 9.51
C LEU A 176 -7.95 -25.44 10.33
N LEU A 177 -7.66 -24.32 9.67
CA LEU A 177 -7.25 -23.08 10.35
C LEU A 177 -8.38 -22.38 11.10
N ASN A 178 -9.61 -22.90 11.03
CA ASN A 178 -10.80 -22.30 11.59
C ASN A 178 -11.63 -23.33 12.37
N GLU A 179 -10.97 -24.20 13.14
CA GLU A 179 -11.55 -25.36 13.86
C GLU A 179 -12.85 -25.07 14.63
N SER A 180 -13.01 -23.85 15.16
CA SER A 180 -14.23 -23.40 15.86
C SER A 180 -15.52 -23.44 15.00
N LYS A 181 -15.37 -23.53 13.68
CA LYS A 181 -16.46 -23.63 12.70
C LYS A 181 -16.84 -25.07 12.37
N LEU A 182 -16.10 -26.05 12.89
CA LEU A 182 -16.30 -27.47 12.67
C LEU A 182 -16.70 -28.18 13.97
N SER A 183 -17.38 -29.32 13.84
CA SER A 183 -17.57 -30.24 14.96
C SER A 183 -16.25 -30.91 15.36
N ALA A 184 -16.21 -31.47 16.57
CA ALA A 184 -15.04 -32.20 17.05
C ALA A 184 -14.71 -33.42 16.18
N GLU A 185 -15.72 -34.07 15.58
CA GLU A 185 -15.54 -35.20 14.68
C GLU A 185 -14.93 -34.74 13.35
N GLU A 186 -15.45 -33.66 12.75
CA GLU A 186 -14.90 -33.09 11.51
C GLU A 186 -13.46 -32.60 11.70
N ASN A 187 -13.16 -31.91 12.81
CA ASN A 187 -11.80 -31.51 13.15
C ASN A 187 -10.87 -32.73 13.25
N HIS A 188 -11.29 -33.79 13.95
CA HIS A 188 -10.48 -35.00 14.08
C HIS A 188 -10.23 -35.68 12.73
N THR A 189 -11.26 -35.82 11.89
CA THR A 189 -11.13 -36.40 10.54
C THR A 189 -10.18 -35.58 9.67
N LEU A 190 -10.31 -34.26 9.68
CA LEU A 190 -9.48 -33.37 8.87
C LEU A 190 -8.01 -33.38 9.31
N GLN A 191 -7.75 -33.36 10.62
CA GLN A 191 -6.40 -33.52 11.16
C GLN A 191 -5.81 -34.89 10.79
N GLN A 192 -6.60 -35.97 10.84
CA GLN A 192 -6.15 -37.30 10.43
C GLN A 192 -5.80 -37.36 8.94
N ASN A 193 -6.66 -36.81 8.07
CA ASN A 193 -6.42 -36.75 6.63
C ASN A 193 -5.13 -35.97 6.30
N LEU A 194 -4.88 -34.86 7.01
CA LEU A 194 -3.65 -34.09 6.89
C LEU A 194 -2.43 -34.92 7.28
N THR A 195 -2.45 -35.57 8.45
CA THR A 195 -1.32 -36.37 8.94
C THR A 195 -1.06 -37.60 8.07
N ASP A 196 -2.11 -38.27 7.57
CA ASP A 196 -1.96 -39.43 6.68
C ASP A 196 -1.28 -39.04 5.36
N THR A 197 -1.62 -37.87 4.82
CA THR A 197 -0.99 -37.34 3.61
C THR A 197 0.43 -36.85 3.88
N ALA A 198 0.68 -36.18 5.00
CA ALA A 198 2.03 -35.78 5.40
C ALA A 198 2.96 -36.99 5.61
N ASP A 199 2.49 -38.02 6.31
CA ASP A 199 3.21 -39.29 6.50
C ASP A 199 3.52 -39.95 5.15
N LYS A 200 2.61 -39.84 4.18
CA LYS A 200 2.86 -40.33 2.82
C LYS A 200 4.00 -39.58 2.14
N TYR A 201 4.08 -38.26 2.31
CA TYR A 201 5.18 -37.46 1.76
C TYR A 201 6.51 -37.75 2.44
N ILE A 202 6.53 -37.97 3.76
CA ILE A 202 7.72 -38.44 4.48
C ILE A 202 8.14 -39.84 4.02
N GLN A 203 7.19 -40.74 3.76
CA GLN A 203 7.51 -42.03 3.17
C GLN A 203 8.19 -41.86 1.81
N ILE A 204 7.64 -41.00 0.94
CA ILE A 204 8.20 -40.71 -0.38
C ILE A 204 9.61 -40.16 -0.23
N GLU A 205 9.82 -39.16 0.63
CA GLU A 205 11.13 -38.57 0.90
C GLU A 205 12.17 -39.63 1.29
N ASN A 206 11.83 -40.52 2.22
CA ASN A 206 12.70 -41.58 2.71
C ASN A 206 13.05 -42.63 1.63
N GLU A 207 12.23 -42.75 0.58
CA GLU A 207 12.47 -43.63 -0.57
C GLU A 207 13.35 -42.96 -1.65
N GLN A 208 13.68 -41.67 -1.53
CA GLN A 208 14.43 -40.90 -2.53
C GLN A 208 15.88 -40.63 -2.10
N GLY A 209 16.83 -40.75 -3.02
CA GLY A 209 18.25 -40.44 -2.74
C GLY A 209 18.54 -38.96 -2.44
N TYR A 210 17.71 -38.04 -2.93
CA TYR A 210 17.85 -36.59 -2.68
C TYR A 210 16.83 -36.04 -1.66
N GLY A 211 15.99 -36.91 -1.08
CA GLY A 211 15.08 -36.57 0.03
C GLY A 211 14.16 -35.40 -0.27
N LEU A 212 13.32 -35.51 -1.30
CA LEU A 212 12.26 -34.55 -1.62
C LEU A 212 10.87 -35.19 -1.40
N PRO A 213 9.86 -34.45 -0.91
CA PRO A 213 8.52 -34.95 -0.66
C PRO A 213 7.66 -35.06 -1.93
N TYR A 214 8.27 -35.41 -3.05
CA TYR A 214 7.62 -35.54 -4.35
C TYR A 214 8.23 -36.70 -5.13
N ARG A 215 7.38 -37.44 -5.83
CA ARG A 215 7.80 -38.41 -6.84
C ARG A 215 7.02 -38.17 -8.12
N GLY A 216 7.73 -38.18 -9.24
CA GLY A 216 7.10 -38.24 -10.54
C GLY A 216 6.23 -39.49 -10.72
N ASN A 217 5.25 -39.44 -11.62
CA ASN A 217 4.37 -40.56 -11.92
C ASN A 217 5.15 -41.68 -12.62
N ASP A 218 5.22 -42.86 -12.01
CA ASP A 218 6.14 -43.94 -12.40
C ASP A 218 7.61 -43.48 -12.56
N GLY A 219 8.02 -42.47 -11.78
CA GLY A 219 9.34 -41.86 -11.83
C GLY A 219 9.52 -40.77 -12.91
N ASN A 220 8.50 -40.52 -13.75
CA ASN A 220 8.50 -39.45 -14.74
C ASN A 220 8.07 -38.13 -14.12
N TYR A 221 8.90 -37.10 -14.29
CA TYR A 221 8.63 -35.76 -13.79
C TYR A 221 7.83 -34.98 -14.83
N VAL A 222 6.85 -34.21 -14.39
CA VAL A 222 5.95 -33.44 -15.26
C VAL A 222 6.31 -31.96 -15.28
N TRP A 223 5.70 -31.19 -16.19
CA TRP A 223 5.76 -29.74 -16.17
C TRP A 223 5.46 -29.22 -14.76
N ALA A 224 6.29 -28.30 -14.27
CA ALA A 224 6.18 -27.71 -12.94
C ALA A 224 6.48 -28.67 -11.78
N SER A 225 7.31 -29.69 -11.97
CA SER A 225 7.68 -30.61 -10.88
C SER A 225 8.11 -29.92 -9.58
N ASN A 226 8.77 -28.75 -9.68
CA ASN A 226 9.19 -27.98 -8.52
C ASN A 226 8.03 -27.33 -7.75
N SER A 227 6.91 -27.00 -8.40
CA SER A 227 5.75 -26.46 -7.68
C SER A 227 5.18 -27.53 -6.76
N PHE A 228 5.02 -28.77 -7.23
CA PHE A 228 4.55 -29.88 -6.38
C PHE A 228 5.47 -30.15 -5.19
N VAL A 229 6.79 -29.95 -5.32
CA VAL A 229 7.72 -30.02 -4.19
C VAL A 229 7.38 -28.95 -3.14
N ALA A 230 7.14 -27.71 -3.58
CA ALA A 230 6.77 -26.61 -2.69
C ALA A 230 5.37 -26.78 -2.10
N ASP A 231 4.38 -27.20 -2.89
CA ASP A 231 3.00 -27.43 -2.45
C ASP A 231 2.93 -28.57 -1.42
N ASN A 232 3.65 -29.67 -1.63
CA ASN A 232 3.72 -30.76 -0.65
C ASN A 232 4.42 -30.32 0.64
N ALA A 233 5.37 -29.38 0.58
CA ALA A 233 5.98 -28.79 1.77
C ALA A 233 4.99 -27.93 2.58
N ILE A 234 3.99 -27.31 1.95
CA ILE A 234 2.89 -26.62 2.65
C ILE A 234 2.07 -27.63 3.47
N ILE A 235 1.80 -28.80 2.91
CA ILE A 235 1.08 -29.87 3.63
C ILE A 235 1.87 -30.35 4.85
N LEU A 236 3.18 -30.58 4.69
CA LEU A 236 4.06 -30.92 5.81
C LEU A 236 4.10 -29.83 6.88
N ALA A 237 4.06 -28.55 6.49
CA ALA A 237 4.05 -27.43 7.41
C ALA A 237 2.77 -27.39 8.24
N TYR A 238 1.59 -27.48 7.61
CA TYR A 238 0.33 -27.56 8.36
C TYR A 238 0.28 -28.79 9.26
N ALA A 239 0.78 -29.94 8.80
CA ALA A 239 0.86 -31.14 9.63
C ALA A 239 1.76 -30.94 10.86
N ASN A 240 2.88 -30.23 10.70
CA ASN A 240 3.77 -29.88 11.81
C ASN A 240 3.16 -28.89 12.79
N ASP A 241 2.39 -27.91 12.34
CA ASP A 241 1.71 -26.96 13.24
C ASP A 241 0.66 -27.66 14.12
N ILE A 242 -0.08 -28.61 13.55
CA ILE A 242 -1.12 -29.36 14.26
C ILE A 242 -0.52 -30.47 15.13
N THR A 243 0.40 -31.26 14.57
CA THR A 243 1.07 -32.37 15.24
C THR A 243 2.58 -32.21 15.10
N PRO A 244 3.22 -31.41 15.99
CA PRO A 244 4.65 -31.14 15.91
C PRO A 244 5.47 -32.44 15.85
N ASN A 245 6.16 -32.61 14.72
CA ASN A 245 6.96 -33.79 14.43
C ASN A 245 8.22 -33.35 13.68
N ALA A 246 9.37 -33.73 14.23
CA ALA A 246 10.67 -33.40 13.63
C ALA A 246 10.80 -33.92 12.20
N ASP A 247 10.14 -35.03 11.86
CA ASP A 247 10.16 -35.58 10.50
C ASP A 247 9.46 -34.65 9.50
N TYR A 248 8.34 -34.03 9.88
CA TYR A 248 7.65 -33.05 9.03
C TYR A 248 8.51 -31.81 8.81
N LEU A 249 9.09 -31.24 9.88
CA LEU A 249 9.99 -30.10 9.75
C LEU A 249 11.23 -30.43 8.89
N ASN A 250 11.81 -31.62 9.08
CA ASN A 250 12.91 -32.10 8.25
C ASN A 250 12.51 -32.24 6.78
N GLY A 251 11.30 -32.71 6.48
CA GLY A 251 10.82 -32.83 5.11
C GLY A 251 10.57 -31.50 4.42
N ILE A 252 10.12 -30.48 5.16
CA ILE A 252 10.02 -29.10 4.64
C ILE A 252 11.41 -28.56 4.30
N VAL A 253 12.39 -28.78 5.19
CA VAL A 253 13.79 -28.41 4.94
C VAL A 253 14.36 -29.21 3.76
N GLY A 254 14.04 -30.49 3.65
CA GLY A 254 14.45 -31.37 2.55
C GLY A 254 13.91 -30.91 1.20
N ALA A 255 12.66 -30.46 1.15
CA ALA A 255 12.07 -29.82 -0.02
C ALA A 255 12.86 -28.57 -0.44
N MET A 256 13.17 -27.67 0.51
CA MET A 256 13.94 -26.46 0.22
C MET A 256 15.40 -26.76 -0.17
N ASP A 257 16.04 -27.73 0.49
CA ASP A 257 17.37 -28.21 0.12
C ASP A 257 17.39 -28.68 -1.34
N TYR A 258 16.39 -29.47 -1.75
CA TYR A 258 16.24 -29.93 -3.14
C TYR A 258 16.11 -28.74 -4.10
N LEU A 259 15.23 -27.78 -3.79
CA LEU A 259 15.02 -26.59 -4.62
C LEU A 259 16.25 -25.69 -4.70
N LEU A 260 17.07 -25.64 -3.64
CA LEU A 260 18.28 -24.81 -3.53
C LEU A 260 19.57 -25.50 -4.01
N GLY A 261 19.49 -26.72 -4.54
CA GLY A 261 20.60 -27.37 -5.23
C GLY A 261 20.98 -28.77 -4.76
N ARG A 262 20.35 -29.30 -3.70
CA ARG A 262 20.52 -30.70 -3.27
C ARG A 262 19.73 -31.64 -4.18
N ASN A 263 20.11 -31.67 -5.44
CA ASN A 263 19.46 -32.45 -6.50
C ASN A 263 20.50 -32.98 -7.49
N PRO A 264 20.15 -33.91 -8.41
CA PRO A 264 21.11 -34.51 -9.34
C PRO A 264 21.79 -33.55 -10.32
N MET A 265 21.32 -32.31 -10.40
CA MET A 265 21.90 -31.26 -11.24
C MET A 265 22.94 -30.42 -10.47
N ASP A 266 23.02 -30.56 -9.14
CA ASP A 266 23.79 -29.67 -8.26
C ASP A 266 23.46 -28.20 -8.53
N TYR A 267 22.16 -27.93 -8.69
CA TYR A 267 21.66 -26.70 -9.30
C TYR A 267 20.42 -26.16 -8.58
N SER A 268 20.49 -24.94 -8.08
CA SER A 268 19.35 -24.24 -7.50
C SER A 268 18.35 -23.84 -8.58
N TYR A 269 17.10 -24.21 -8.38
CA TYR A 269 15.98 -23.79 -9.23
C TYR A 269 15.43 -22.42 -8.86
N ILE A 270 16.08 -21.72 -7.91
CA ILE A 270 15.69 -20.39 -7.45
C ILE A 270 16.74 -19.40 -7.91
N THR A 271 16.33 -18.41 -8.70
CA THR A 271 17.25 -17.41 -9.24
C THR A 271 17.99 -16.67 -8.13
N GLY A 272 19.30 -16.46 -8.30
CA GLY A 272 20.11 -15.65 -7.39
C GLY A 272 20.45 -16.28 -6.02
N TYR A 273 20.01 -17.51 -5.75
CA TYR A 273 20.33 -18.25 -4.52
C TYR A 273 21.03 -19.57 -4.85
N GLY A 274 22.16 -19.86 -4.20
CA GLY A 274 22.99 -21.03 -4.48
C GLY A 274 24.19 -20.73 -5.39
N VAL A 275 25.20 -21.62 -5.37
CA VAL A 275 26.46 -21.47 -6.14
C VAL A 275 26.21 -21.62 -7.64
N HIS A 276 25.34 -22.56 -8.01
CA HIS A 276 24.81 -22.76 -9.35
C HIS A 276 23.31 -22.55 -9.25
N SER A 277 22.77 -21.54 -9.93
CA SER A 277 21.37 -21.15 -9.80
C SER A 277 20.79 -20.70 -11.12
N ALA A 278 19.49 -20.91 -11.32
CA ALA A 278 18.76 -20.46 -12.50
C ALA A 278 19.07 -18.98 -12.81
N GLN A 279 19.37 -18.68 -14.06
CA GLN A 279 19.74 -17.34 -14.51
C GLN A 279 18.80 -16.82 -15.60
N TYR A 280 18.28 -17.71 -16.44
CA TYR A 280 17.62 -17.36 -17.70
C TYR A 280 16.26 -18.06 -17.82
N PRO A 281 15.34 -17.85 -16.86
CA PRO A 281 14.01 -18.45 -16.97
C PRO A 281 13.32 -18.01 -18.27
N HIS A 282 12.48 -18.88 -18.83
CA HIS A 282 11.62 -18.56 -19.97
C HIS A 282 10.67 -17.43 -19.58
N HIS A 283 11.08 -16.19 -19.84
CA HIS A 283 10.35 -15.00 -19.46
C HIS A 283 10.60 -13.88 -20.49
N ARG A 284 9.52 -13.28 -20.98
CA ARG A 284 9.57 -12.30 -22.08
C ARG A 284 10.41 -11.07 -21.76
N PHE A 285 10.40 -10.62 -20.50
CA PHE A 285 11.13 -9.43 -20.07
C PHE A 285 12.48 -9.73 -19.42
N TRP A 286 12.68 -10.92 -18.84
CA TRP A 286 13.94 -11.27 -18.18
C TRP A 286 14.87 -11.97 -19.17
N ALA A 287 15.09 -11.31 -20.30
CA ALA A 287 15.59 -11.92 -21.53
C ALA A 287 17.05 -11.61 -21.86
N LYS A 288 17.88 -11.32 -20.84
CA LYS A 288 19.28 -10.93 -21.03
C LYS A 288 20.12 -11.89 -21.89
N SER A 289 19.80 -13.19 -21.85
CA SER A 289 20.50 -14.22 -22.64
C SER A 289 20.25 -14.09 -24.14
N LEU A 290 19.09 -13.57 -24.55
CA LEU A 290 18.76 -13.31 -25.96
C LEU A 290 19.15 -11.91 -26.39
N ASP A 291 18.87 -10.92 -25.53
CA ASP A 291 19.13 -9.52 -25.81
C ASP A 291 19.70 -8.84 -24.56
N SER A 292 20.96 -8.39 -24.68
CA SER A 292 21.69 -7.73 -23.60
C SER A 292 21.06 -6.45 -23.06
N THR A 293 20.11 -5.83 -23.80
CA THR A 293 19.36 -4.66 -23.31
C THR A 293 18.26 -5.03 -22.30
N PHE A 294 17.87 -6.31 -22.24
CA PHE A 294 16.90 -6.80 -21.26
C PHE A 294 17.59 -7.20 -19.95
N PRO A 295 16.91 -7.07 -18.79
CA PRO A 295 17.46 -7.46 -17.51
C PRO A 295 17.55 -8.99 -17.35
N LYS A 296 18.36 -9.44 -16.39
CA LYS A 296 18.25 -10.81 -15.84
C LYS A 296 17.00 -10.90 -14.96
N ALA A 297 16.58 -12.13 -14.66
CA ALA A 297 15.59 -12.36 -13.62
C ALA A 297 16.08 -11.82 -12.27
N PRO A 298 15.19 -11.25 -11.43
CA PRO A 298 15.52 -10.88 -10.06
C PRO A 298 15.82 -12.13 -9.23
N CYS A 299 16.39 -11.98 -8.04
CA CYS A 299 16.55 -13.10 -7.12
C CYS A 299 15.18 -13.56 -6.58
N GLY A 300 15.07 -14.86 -6.26
CA GLY A 300 13.87 -15.43 -5.62
C GLY A 300 12.77 -15.86 -6.59
N VAL A 301 13.10 -16.16 -7.85
CA VAL A 301 12.15 -16.69 -8.84
C VAL A 301 12.32 -18.20 -8.94
N LEU A 302 11.26 -18.96 -8.65
CA LEU A 302 11.21 -20.41 -8.84
C LEU A 302 10.93 -20.76 -10.31
N VAL A 303 11.76 -21.64 -10.89
CA VAL A 303 11.53 -22.22 -12.22
C VAL A 303 10.86 -23.59 -12.16
N GLY A 304 10.21 -24.00 -13.25
CA GLY A 304 9.36 -25.20 -13.33
C GLY A 304 10.04 -26.51 -12.91
N GLY A 305 11.32 -26.69 -13.26
CA GLY A 305 12.13 -27.83 -12.84
C GLY A 305 12.17 -28.96 -13.87
N ALA A 306 12.44 -30.17 -13.40
CA ALA A 306 12.63 -31.32 -14.27
C ALA A 306 11.32 -31.72 -14.97
N ASN A 307 11.35 -31.95 -16.28
CA ASN A 307 10.19 -32.40 -17.04
C ASN A 307 10.60 -33.44 -18.10
N THR A 308 10.05 -34.64 -17.97
CA THR A 308 10.31 -35.78 -18.87
C THR A 308 9.42 -35.80 -20.11
N GLY A 309 8.42 -34.91 -20.21
CA GLY A 309 7.51 -34.81 -21.34
C GLY A 309 8.16 -34.38 -22.65
N LEU A 310 9.34 -33.75 -22.59
CA LEU A 310 10.05 -33.19 -23.74
C LEU A 310 9.14 -32.30 -24.58
N GLU A 311 8.52 -31.28 -23.98
CA GLU A 311 7.41 -30.57 -24.61
C GLU A 311 7.87 -29.40 -25.49
N ASP A 312 9.03 -28.81 -25.20
CA ASP A 312 9.62 -27.73 -25.99
C ASP A 312 10.75 -28.18 -26.94
N SER A 313 11.08 -27.32 -27.91
CA SER A 313 12.08 -27.62 -28.94
C SER A 313 13.50 -27.74 -28.41
N VAL A 314 13.87 -26.99 -27.37
CA VAL A 314 15.22 -27.03 -26.79
C VAL A 314 15.43 -28.35 -26.08
N VAL A 315 14.47 -28.72 -25.23
CA VAL A 315 14.48 -29.98 -24.49
C VAL A 315 14.44 -31.18 -25.44
N LYS A 316 13.67 -31.13 -26.54
CA LYS A 316 13.65 -32.19 -27.58
C LYS A 316 15.00 -32.39 -28.28
N LEU A 317 15.85 -31.37 -28.34
CA LEU A 317 17.18 -31.45 -28.96
C LEU A 317 18.24 -32.05 -28.03
N THR A 318 17.92 -32.23 -26.74
CA THR A 318 18.80 -32.92 -25.80
C THR A 318 18.91 -34.41 -26.12
N THR A 319 19.99 -35.06 -25.67
CA THR A 319 20.16 -36.51 -25.84
C THR A 319 19.56 -37.33 -24.70
N TRP A 320 18.87 -36.68 -23.74
CA TRP A 320 18.45 -37.27 -22.47
C TRP A 320 17.66 -38.58 -22.63
N ALA A 321 16.66 -38.58 -23.51
CA ALA A 321 15.82 -39.75 -23.76
C ALA A 321 16.54 -40.89 -24.51
N LYS A 322 17.60 -40.59 -25.28
CA LYS A 322 18.36 -41.60 -26.03
C LYS A 322 19.41 -42.30 -25.19
N ASP A 323 19.99 -41.58 -24.24
CA ASP A 323 21.12 -42.06 -23.43
C ASP A 323 20.68 -42.64 -22.07
N GLY A 324 19.37 -42.71 -21.80
CA GLY A 324 18.83 -43.22 -20.54
C GLY A 324 19.13 -42.30 -19.36
N THR A 325 19.12 -40.98 -19.58
CA THR A 325 19.32 -39.99 -18.53
C THR A 325 18.23 -40.15 -17.46
N ALA A 326 18.59 -39.97 -16.18
CA ALA A 326 17.63 -40.06 -15.08
C ALA A 326 16.60 -38.91 -15.14
N PRO A 327 15.30 -39.16 -14.88
CA PRO A 327 14.22 -38.16 -14.98
C PRO A 327 14.49 -36.82 -14.31
N GLN A 328 15.03 -36.80 -13.08
CA GLN A 328 15.36 -35.57 -12.35
C GLN A 328 16.45 -34.70 -13.01
N LYS A 329 17.11 -35.19 -14.07
CA LYS A 329 18.10 -34.44 -14.84
C LYS A 329 17.54 -33.79 -16.11
N TYR A 330 16.23 -33.88 -16.33
CA TYR A 330 15.58 -33.31 -17.51
C TYR A 330 15.32 -31.82 -17.28
N TYR A 331 16.40 -31.05 -17.08
CA TYR A 331 16.37 -29.62 -16.85
C TYR A 331 17.56 -28.95 -17.53
N ILE A 332 17.31 -27.77 -18.11
CA ILE A 332 18.33 -26.89 -18.67
C ILE A 332 17.94 -25.44 -18.39
N ASP A 333 18.90 -24.64 -17.93
CA ASP A 333 18.72 -23.20 -17.77
C ASP A 333 18.91 -22.49 -19.12
N ASP A 334 17.89 -22.62 -19.98
CA ASP A 334 17.79 -21.93 -21.25
C ASP A 334 16.46 -21.19 -21.33
N ILE A 335 16.50 -19.98 -21.85
CA ILE A 335 15.32 -19.11 -21.96
C ILE A 335 14.31 -19.62 -22.99
N GLU A 336 14.71 -20.45 -23.96
CA GLU A 336 13.77 -21.06 -24.90
C GLU A 336 13.16 -22.37 -24.37
N ALA A 337 13.61 -22.89 -23.23
CA ALA A 337 13.17 -24.15 -22.64
C ALA A 337 11.96 -23.99 -21.71
N TYR A 338 10.81 -23.56 -22.25
CA TYR A 338 9.62 -23.23 -21.45
C TYR A 338 9.11 -24.40 -20.59
N SER A 339 9.25 -25.65 -21.05
CA SER A 339 8.65 -26.80 -20.35
C SER A 339 9.40 -27.21 -19.07
N VAL A 340 10.61 -26.69 -18.88
CA VAL A 340 11.48 -26.97 -17.72
C VAL A 340 11.93 -25.70 -16.98
N ASN A 341 11.96 -24.55 -17.67
CA ASN A 341 12.61 -23.34 -17.18
C ASN A 341 11.72 -22.09 -17.21
N GLU A 342 10.41 -22.21 -17.41
CA GLU A 342 9.48 -21.08 -17.20
C GLU A 342 9.40 -20.67 -15.72
N CYS A 343 8.71 -19.57 -15.43
CA CYS A 343 8.36 -19.15 -14.08
C CYS A 343 6.94 -18.56 -14.05
N THR A 344 6.20 -18.80 -12.97
CA THR A 344 4.80 -18.38 -12.86
C THR A 344 4.46 -17.88 -11.46
N ILE A 345 3.30 -17.22 -11.32
CA ILE A 345 2.78 -16.77 -10.03
C ILE A 345 2.43 -17.95 -9.11
N ASN A 346 1.85 -19.03 -9.65
CA ASN A 346 1.43 -20.19 -8.85
C ASN A 346 2.59 -21.09 -8.40
N TRP A 347 3.80 -20.91 -8.94
CA TRP A 347 5.00 -21.58 -8.41
C TRP A 347 5.73 -20.72 -7.39
N ASN A 348 5.68 -19.40 -7.56
CA ASN A 348 6.30 -18.48 -6.61
C ASN A 348 5.45 -18.25 -5.35
N SER A 349 4.12 -18.42 -5.40
CA SER A 349 3.27 -18.36 -4.21
C SER A 349 3.60 -19.43 -3.16
N PRO A 350 3.73 -20.74 -3.48
CA PRO A 350 4.13 -21.72 -2.48
C PRO A 350 5.60 -21.54 -2.06
N LEU A 351 6.50 -21.08 -2.93
CA LEU A 351 7.87 -20.72 -2.52
C LEU A 351 7.85 -19.63 -1.45
N ALA A 352 7.09 -18.55 -1.67
CA ALA A 352 6.96 -17.46 -0.71
C ALA A 352 6.36 -17.95 0.62
N TRP A 353 5.36 -18.82 0.56
CA TRP A 353 4.73 -19.40 1.75
C TRP A 353 5.72 -20.25 2.55
N VAL A 354 6.39 -21.22 1.91
CA VAL A 354 7.32 -22.15 2.59
C VAL A 354 8.53 -21.43 3.16
N THR A 355 9.07 -20.45 2.44
CA THR A 355 10.18 -19.64 2.94
C THR A 355 9.77 -18.78 4.14
N SER A 356 8.57 -18.19 4.13
CA SER A 356 8.03 -17.47 5.29
C SER A 356 7.89 -18.38 6.50
N TYR A 357 7.28 -19.55 6.32
CA TYR A 357 7.10 -20.53 7.38
C TYR A 357 8.45 -20.94 8.02
N LEU A 358 9.44 -21.31 7.22
CA LEU A 358 10.77 -21.68 7.73
C LEU A 358 11.48 -20.51 8.44
N CYS A 359 11.30 -19.28 7.99
CA CYS A 359 11.84 -18.10 8.68
C CYS A 359 11.19 -17.94 10.06
N GLU A 360 9.87 -18.11 10.17
CA GLU A 360 9.14 -18.04 11.45
C GLU A 360 9.62 -19.09 12.45
N GLN A 361 9.85 -20.32 12.00
CA GLN A 361 10.40 -21.39 12.84
C GLN A 361 11.81 -21.08 13.38
N ASN A 362 12.53 -20.11 12.80
CA ASN A 362 13.88 -19.70 13.19
C ASN A 362 13.95 -18.29 13.80
N GLY A 363 12.86 -17.81 14.43
CA GLY A 363 12.81 -16.52 15.10
C GLY A 363 12.36 -15.35 14.23
N GLY A 364 11.76 -15.63 13.07
CA GLY A 364 11.18 -14.66 12.15
C GLY A 364 12.17 -14.09 11.13
N VAL A 365 11.65 -13.30 10.19
CA VAL A 365 12.48 -12.54 9.26
C VAL A 365 13.17 -11.42 10.03
N ILE A 366 14.44 -11.63 10.36
CA ILE A 366 15.31 -10.52 10.75
C ILE A 366 15.52 -9.69 9.49
N VAL A 367 14.88 -8.53 9.39
CA VAL A 367 15.21 -7.52 8.38
C VAL A 367 16.61 -6.99 8.71
N GLY A 368 17.61 -7.75 8.28
CA GLY A 368 19.03 -7.51 8.49
C GLY A 368 19.68 -7.12 7.17
N GLN A 369 20.49 -6.07 7.24
CA GLN A 369 21.46 -5.68 6.21
C GLN A 369 22.10 -6.91 5.56
N SER A 370 22.08 -6.96 4.23
CA SER A 370 22.75 -8.00 3.46
C SER A 370 24.20 -8.14 3.93
N SER A 371 24.54 -9.30 4.49
CA SER A 371 25.89 -9.65 4.94
C SER A 371 26.80 -10.15 3.82
N LEU A 372 26.44 -9.95 2.56
CA LEU A 372 27.37 -10.03 1.45
C LEU A 372 27.98 -8.65 1.22
N GLY A 373 29.18 -8.45 1.74
CA GLY A 373 30.08 -7.35 1.37
C GLY A 373 30.55 -7.47 -0.08
N VAL A 374 29.63 -7.53 -1.03
CA VAL A 374 29.90 -7.13 -2.40
C VAL A 374 29.60 -5.63 -2.43
N GLN A 375 30.67 -4.85 -2.44
CA GLN A 375 30.60 -3.47 -2.88
C GLN A 375 30.03 -3.53 -4.31
N LEU A 376 28.75 -3.17 -4.48
CA LEU A 376 28.23 -2.89 -5.81
C LEU A 376 29.18 -1.82 -6.38
N PRO A 377 29.78 -2.04 -7.56
CA PRO A 377 30.54 -0.98 -8.18
C PRO A 377 29.59 0.22 -8.28
N GLU A 378 30.05 1.40 -7.85
CA GLU A 378 29.46 2.64 -8.34
C GLU A 378 29.59 2.59 -9.85
N ILE A 379 28.49 2.21 -10.51
CA ILE A 379 28.35 2.37 -11.94
C ILE A 379 28.12 3.87 -12.11
N GLU A 380 29.20 4.60 -12.36
CA GLU A 380 29.16 5.77 -13.23
C GLU A 380 28.31 5.38 -14.44
N PRO A 381 27.17 6.04 -14.71
CA PRO A 381 26.23 5.57 -15.71
C PRO A 381 26.94 5.47 -17.07
N ALA A 382 27.15 4.25 -17.53
CA ALA A 382 27.55 4.00 -18.90
C ALA A 382 26.36 4.42 -19.78
N GLU A 383 26.62 5.37 -20.69
CA GLU A 383 25.65 5.85 -21.66
C GLU A 383 24.99 4.67 -22.37
N LEU A 384 23.71 4.45 -22.05
CA LEU A 384 22.83 3.57 -22.81
C LEU A 384 22.77 4.08 -24.26
N PRO A 385 22.75 3.20 -25.28
CA PRO A 385 22.47 3.65 -26.63
C PRO A 385 21.10 4.31 -26.61
N SER A 386 21.04 5.54 -27.12
CA SER A 386 19.85 6.38 -27.16
C SER A 386 18.68 5.62 -27.80
N ILE A 387 17.82 5.03 -26.97
CA ILE A 387 16.39 4.97 -27.27
C ILE A 387 16.04 6.41 -27.57
N GLU A 388 15.43 6.71 -28.73
CA GLU A 388 15.03 8.07 -29.02
C GLU A 388 14.33 8.62 -27.77
N ASN A 389 14.96 9.67 -27.24
CA ASN A 389 14.67 10.30 -25.96
C ASN A 389 13.38 11.10 -26.13
N THR A 390 12.35 10.49 -26.74
CA THR A 390 11.17 11.14 -27.25
C THR A 390 10.25 11.35 -26.07
N PRO A 391 10.07 12.61 -25.66
CA PRO A 391 9.12 12.95 -24.62
C PRO A 391 7.74 12.40 -25.01
N ILE A 392 7.07 11.67 -24.10
CA ILE A 392 5.78 11.04 -24.37
C ILE A 392 4.65 11.93 -23.83
N SER A 393 3.60 12.12 -24.62
CA SER A 393 2.35 12.76 -24.19
C SER A 393 1.34 11.68 -23.77
N VAL A 394 0.81 11.79 -22.55
CA VAL A 394 -0.18 10.88 -21.96
C VAL A 394 -1.54 11.57 -21.94
N ARG A 395 -2.53 11.02 -22.65
CA ARG A 395 -3.93 11.46 -22.54
C ARG A 395 -4.70 10.50 -21.66
N ILE A 396 -5.23 11.00 -20.55
CA ILE A 396 -6.10 10.23 -19.66
C ILE A 396 -7.49 10.14 -20.32
N PRO A 397 -8.13 8.95 -20.40
CA PRO A 397 -9.42 8.79 -21.06
C PRO A 397 -10.57 9.54 -20.37
N ASP A 398 -11.54 10.01 -21.15
CA ASP A 398 -12.78 10.60 -20.64
C ASP A 398 -13.51 9.64 -19.69
N GLY A 399 -14.14 10.18 -18.64
CA GLY A 399 -14.82 9.41 -17.60
C GLY A 399 -13.94 9.04 -16.39
N VAL A 400 -12.63 9.26 -16.46
CA VAL A 400 -11.75 9.16 -15.29
C VAL A 400 -11.99 10.35 -14.36
N THR A 401 -12.38 10.05 -13.11
CA THR A 401 -12.62 11.06 -12.07
C THR A 401 -11.49 11.16 -11.05
N VAL A 402 -10.59 10.17 -11.00
CA VAL A 402 -9.49 10.09 -10.03
C VAL A 402 -8.21 9.63 -10.73
N ILE A 403 -7.12 10.38 -10.55
CA ILE A 403 -5.76 9.96 -10.87
C ILE A 403 -5.17 9.30 -9.63
N GLY A 404 -4.80 8.02 -9.72
CA GLY A 404 -4.32 7.25 -8.57
C GLY A 404 -3.01 7.78 -7.97
N SER A 405 -2.78 7.48 -6.70
CA SER A 405 -1.51 7.78 -6.02
C SER A 405 -0.34 7.05 -6.69
N GLN A 406 0.81 7.72 -6.80
CA GLN A 406 2.06 7.21 -7.41
C GLN A 406 1.94 6.68 -8.85
N ILE A 407 0.83 6.90 -9.55
CA ILE A 407 0.54 6.23 -10.82
C ILE A 407 1.54 6.58 -11.94
N PHE A 408 2.03 7.82 -11.98
CA PHE A 408 3.19 8.25 -12.78
C PHE A 408 4.42 8.54 -11.92
N GLY A 409 4.32 8.36 -10.60
CA GLY A 409 5.40 8.60 -9.66
C GLY A 409 6.65 7.84 -10.06
N LYS A 410 7.77 8.55 -10.23
CA LYS A 410 9.09 8.07 -10.66
C LYS A 410 9.20 7.69 -12.15
N SER A 411 8.28 8.14 -13.01
CA SER A 411 8.38 8.01 -14.49
C SER A 411 9.42 8.97 -15.09
N LYS A 412 10.64 8.99 -14.52
CA LYS A 412 11.65 10.06 -14.64
C LYS A 412 11.94 10.50 -16.08
N ASP A 413 12.03 9.57 -17.03
CA ASP A 413 12.64 9.85 -18.33
C ASP A 413 11.67 9.91 -19.51
N TYR A 414 10.35 9.81 -19.27
CA TYR A 414 9.40 9.52 -20.35
C TYR A 414 8.25 10.53 -20.45
N VAL A 415 7.50 10.74 -19.37
CA VAL A 415 6.28 11.54 -19.43
C VAL A 415 6.62 13.01 -19.50
N SER A 416 6.17 13.67 -20.57
CA SER A 416 6.46 15.09 -20.84
C SER A 416 5.24 15.98 -20.93
N GLU A 417 4.13 15.40 -21.33
CA GLU A 417 2.84 16.04 -21.35
C GLU A 417 1.80 15.10 -20.75
N VAL A 418 0.90 15.64 -19.93
CA VAL A 418 -0.27 14.92 -19.42
C VAL A 418 -1.52 15.75 -19.72
N ILE A 419 -2.50 15.14 -20.37
CA ILE A 419 -3.81 15.75 -20.65
C ILE A 419 -4.84 15.05 -19.77
N LEU A 420 -5.31 15.75 -18.74
CA LEU A 420 -6.40 15.28 -17.88
C LEU A 420 -7.75 15.65 -18.52
N PRO A 421 -8.75 14.76 -18.52
CA PRO A 421 -10.09 15.10 -18.99
C PRO A 421 -10.82 15.99 -17.97
N ASP A 422 -11.80 16.74 -18.45
CA ASP A 422 -12.62 17.68 -17.64
C ASP A 422 -13.35 17.03 -16.47
N GLY A 423 -13.42 15.70 -16.40
CA GLY A 423 -14.06 14.95 -15.31
C GLY A 423 -13.17 14.65 -14.10
N VAL A 424 -11.86 14.91 -14.14
CA VAL A 424 -10.95 14.59 -13.03
C VAL A 424 -11.17 15.50 -11.84
N LYS A 425 -11.63 14.92 -10.74
CA LYS A 425 -11.85 15.59 -9.46
C LYS A 425 -10.68 15.45 -8.49
N ILE A 426 -9.92 14.37 -8.60
CA ILE A 426 -8.88 14.03 -7.62
C ILE A 426 -7.59 13.64 -8.32
N ILE A 427 -6.47 14.21 -7.87
CA ILE A 427 -5.12 13.73 -8.17
C ILE A 427 -4.53 13.16 -6.89
N GLY A 428 -4.09 11.89 -6.94
CA GLY A 428 -3.60 11.16 -5.77
C GLY A 428 -2.22 11.64 -5.30
N LYS A 429 -1.84 11.17 -4.11
CA LYS A 429 -0.53 11.43 -3.51
C LYS A 429 0.58 10.98 -4.46
N GLU A 430 1.59 11.83 -4.66
CA GLU A 430 2.77 11.53 -5.48
C GLU A 430 2.45 11.08 -6.92
N ALA A 431 1.25 11.40 -7.44
CA ALA A 431 0.77 10.92 -8.73
C ALA A 431 1.76 11.17 -9.90
N PHE A 432 2.48 12.28 -9.89
CA PHE A 432 3.52 12.68 -10.85
C PHE A 432 4.86 13.01 -10.18
N TYR A 433 5.09 12.51 -8.96
CA TYR A 433 6.32 12.77 -8.21
C TYR A 433 7.54 12.32 -9.01
N GLN A 434 8.56 13.19 -9.13
CA GLN A 434 9.78 12.90 -9.89
C GLN A 434 9.57 12.56 -11.39
N CYS A 435 8.51 13.04 -12.04
CA CYS A 435 8.46 13.04 -13.51
C CYS A 435 9.40 14.12 -14.07
N GLN A 436 10.68 13.77 -14.32
CA GLN A 436 11.75 14.74 -14.63
C GLN A 436 11.67 15.35 -16.04
N ARG A 437 10.71 14.93 -16.86
CA ARG A 437 10.45 15.51 -18.19
C ARG A 437 9.07 16.14 -18.32
N LEU A 438 8.22 16.04 -17.29
CA LEU A 438 6.87 16.58 -17.32
C LEU A 438 6.95 18.10 -17.39
N GLU A 439 6.75 18.67 -18.58
CA GLU A 439 6.80 20.10 -18.86
C GLU A 439 5.41 20.70 -19.05
N SER A 440 4.42 19.86 -19.41
CA SER A 440 3.04 20.27 -19.63
C SER A 440 2.07 19.36 -18.89
N ILE A 441 1.15 19.93 -18.10
CA ILE A 441 -0.05 19.22 -17.67
C ILE A 441 -1.26 20.15 -17.78
N THR A 442 -2.32 19.66 -18.42
CA THR A 442 -3.61 20.36 -18.43
C THR A 442 -4.39 19.96 -17.19
N ILE A 443 -4.70 20.94 -16.35
CA ILE A 443 -5.45 20.76 -15.11
C ILE A 443 -6.92 21.12 -15.39
N PRO A 444 -7.89 20.27 -15.05
CA PRO A 444 -9.29 20.54 -15.32
C PRO A 444 -9.91 21.45 -14.26
N ASP A 445 -10.88 22.26 -14.67
CA ASP A 445 -11.64 23.15 -13.78
C ASP A 445 -12.43 22.39 -12.70
N SER A 446 -12.67 21.10 -12.90
CA SER A 446 -13.37 20.21 -11.96
C SER A 446 -12.49 19.64 -10.85
N LEU A 447 -11.18 19.94 -10.85
CA LEU A 447 -10.26 19.41 -9.85
C LEU A 447 -10.59 19.97 -8.46
N GLU A 448 -10.92 19.06 -7.54
CA GLU A 448 -11.34 19.32 -6.17
C GLU A 448 -10.22 19.01 -5.15
N LEU A 449 -9.33 18.04 -5.44
CA LEU A 449 -8.28 17.60 -4.52
C LEU A 449 -6.98 17.20 -5.23
N VAL A 450 -5.84 17.62 -4.68
CA VAL A 450 -4.50 17.16 -5.08
C VAL A 450 -3.78 16.59 -3.86
N GLY A 451 -3.32 15.35 -3.97
CA GLY A 451 -2.63 14.63 -2.91
C GLY A 451 -1.19 15.11 -2.74
N ASP A 452 -0.65 14.86 -1.54
CA ASP A 452 0.68 15.32 -1.14
C ASP A 452 1.74 15.02 -2.20
N ASN A 453 2.60 16.01 -2.50
CA ASN A 453 3.72 15.86 -3.44
C ASN A 453 3.32 15.38 -4.85
N ALA A 454 2.07 15.53 -5.28
CA ALA A 454 1.59 15.05 -6.58
C ALA A 454 2.45 15.52 -7.75
N PHE A 455 2.97 16.76 -7.73
CA PHE A 455 3.80 17.33 -8.81
C PHE A 455 5.24 17.61 -8.40
N ALA A 456 5.65 17.19 -7.19
CA ALA A 456 6.95 17.56 -6.66
C ALA A 456 8.08 16.97 -7.53
N LYS A 457 9.13 17.79 -7.74
CA LYS A 457 10.31 17.45 -8.56
C LYS A 457 9.97 17.21 -10.05
N THR A 458 9.10 18.03 -10.63
CA THR A 458 8.78 18.04 -12.07
C THR A 458 9.23 19.37 -12.72
N PRO A 459 9.68 19.37 -14.00
CA PRO A 459 9.96 20.62 -14.73
C PRO A 459 8.77 21.56 -14.81
N TRP A 460 7.56 21.03 -14.98
CA TRP A 460 6.32 21.80 -15.02
C TRP A 460 6.13 22.60 -13.73
N LEU A 461 6.24 21.96 -12.57
CA LEU A 461 6.14 22.66 -11.28
C LEU A 461 7.23 23.72 -11.14
N ASN A 462 8.48 23.40 -11.51
CA ASN A 462 9.58 24.36 -11.47
C ASN A 462 9.35 25.57 -12.38
N ASN A 463 8.79 25.35 -13.58
CA ASN A 463 8.45 26.42 -14.52
C ASN A 463 7.33 27.29 -13.95
N MET A 464 6.27 26.69 -13.42
CA MET A 464 5.19 27.44 -12.76
C MET A 464 5.71 28.30 -11.60
N LEU A 465 6.57 27.73 -10.75
CA LEU A 465 7.15 28.43 -9.61
C LEU A 465 8.28 29.41 -9.98
N SER A 466 8.70 29.44 -11.25
CA SER A 466 9.64 30.47 -11.75
C SER A 466 8.93 31.79 -12.07
N GLU A 467 7.61 31.73 -12.31
CA GLU A 467 6.78 32.89 -12.64
C GLU A 467 6.03 33.45 -11.43
N THR A 468 5.78 32.61 -10.42
CA THR A 468 5.06 32.97 -9.19
C THR A 468 5.67 32.29 -7.97
N PRO A 469 5.72 32.96 -6.79
CA PRO A 469 6.26 32.36 -5.57
C PRO A 469 5.40 31.20 -5.03
N VAL A 470 4.13 31.12 -5.43
CA VAL A 470 3.21 30.03 -5.09
C VAL A 470 2.44 29.55 -6.31
N LEU A 471 2.07 28.28 -6.32
CA LEU A 471 1.17 27.68 -7.27
C LEU A 471 -0.22 27.55 -6.66
N ILE A 472 -1.18 28.27 -7.23
CA ILE A 472 -2.60 28.22 -6.86
C ILE A 472 -3.39 27.71 -8.05
N MET A 473 -4.24 26.71 -7.84
CA MET A 473 -5.20 26.25 -8.84
C MET A 473 -6.55 26.01 -8.20
N ASN A 474 -7.64 26.44 -8.85
CA ASN A 474 -9.00 26.31 -8.35
C ASN A 474 -9.14 26.76 -6.88
N HIS A 475 -8.55 27.91 -6.56
CA HIS A 475 -8.53 28.48 -5.20
C HIS A 475 -7.76 27.65 -4.15
N LEU A 476 -7.05 26.59 -4.53
CA LEU A 476 -6.21 25.78 -3.64
C LEU A 476 -4.74 26.13 -3.83
N LEU A 477 -4.04 26.41 -2.74
CA LEU A 477 -2.59 26.56 -2.74
C LEU A 477 -1.95 25.16 -2.71
N ILE A 478 -1.27 24.83 -3.81
CA ILE A 478 -0.72 23.49 -4.06
C ILE A 478 0.76 23.42 -3.71
N ASP A 479 1.53 24.49 -3.99
CA ASP A 479 2.96 24.54 -3.69
C ASP A 479 3.40 25.98 -3.39
N GLY A 480 4.20 26.15 -2.34
CA GLY A 480 4.84 27.39 -1.91
C GLY A 480 6.28 27.17 -1.47
N SER A 481 6.94 26.14 -2.00
CA SER A 481 8.31 25.76 -1.64
C SER A 481 9.37 26.81 -1.97
N ASN A 482 9.10 27.70 -2.94
CA ASN A 482 9.99 28.80 -3.34
C ASN A 482 9.74 30.12 -2.59
N VAL A 483 8.76 30.17 -1.68
CA VAL A 483 8.51 31.36 -0.87
C VAL A 483 9.69 31.61 0.06
N THR A 484 10.13 32.87 0.17
CA THR A 484 11.21 33.28 1.07
C THR A 484 10.79 34.50 1.86
N GLY A 485 11.23 34.60 3.12
CA GLY A 485 10.89 35.70 4.00
C GLY A 485 9.41 35.73 4.39
N ASP A 486 8.87 36.94 4.56
CA ASP A 486 7.48 37.17 4.92
C ASP A 486 6.58 37.08 3.68
N TYR A 487 5.47 36.36 3.81
CA TYR A 487 4.58 36.13 2.69
C TYR A 487 3.11 36.25 3.07
N VAL A 488 2.34 36.94 2.21
CA VAL A 488 0.89 37.02 2.30
C VAL A 488 0.31 36.14 1.21
N ILE A 489 -0.42 35.09 1.59
CA ILE A 489 -1.13 34.25 0.63
C ILE A 489 -2.23 35.10 -0.03
N PRO A 490 -2.34 35.11 -1.38
CA PRO A 490 -3.31 35.95 -2.09
C PRO A 490 -4.78 35.69 -1.70
N ASP A 491 -5.58 36.76 -1.68
CA ASP A 491 -7.03 36.68 -1.49
C ASP A 491 -7.70 35.72 -2.48
N GLY A 492 -8.75 35.05 -2.03
CA GLY A 492 -9.51 34.09 -2.83
C GLY A 492 -8.96 32.67 -2.80
N VAL A 493 -7.89 32.40 -2.06
CA VAL A 493 -7.50 31.02 -1.69
C VAL A 493 -8.47 30.48 -0.64
N THR A 494 -8.98 29.27 -0.85
CA THR A 494 -9.97 28.60 0.02
C THR A 494 -9.39 27.44 0.83
N GLY A 495 -8.19 26.96 0.48
CA GLY A 495 -7.50 25.87 1.16
C GLY A 495 -6.01 25.81 0.84
N ILE A 496 -5.21 25.35 1.80
CA ILE A 496 -3.79 25.03 1.64
C ILE A 496 -3.64 23.51 1.67
N LEU A 497 -3.08 22.93 0.62
CA LEU A 497 -2.99 21.48 0.51
C LEU A 497 -1.85 20.87 1.32
N GLY A 498 -1.88 19.54 1.44
CA GLY A 498 -0.86 18.79 2.14
C GLY A 498 0.52 18.96 1.49
N SER A 499 1.54 19.07 2.34
CA SER A 499 2.93 19.34 1.96
C SER A 499 3.21 20.62 1.15
N ALA A 500 2.26 21.56 1.01
CA ALA A 500 2.41 22.72 0.13
C ALA A 500 3.68 23.57 0.40
N PHE A 501 4.10 23.70 1.65
CA PHE A 501 5.31 24.38 2.11
C PHE A 501 6.29 23.41 2.81
N GLU A 502 6.14 22.09 2.66
CA GLU A 502 6.96 21.12 3.40
C GLU A 502 8.46 21.37 3.19
N SER A 503 9.21 21.44 4.29
CA SER A 503 10.64 21.71 4.35
C SER A 503 11.08 23.06 3.76
N ASN A 504 10.17 24.04 3.63
CA ASN A 504 10.55 25.41 3.28
C ASN A 504 11.28 26.07 4.46
N THR A 505 12.61 26.04 4.41
CA THR A 505 13.48 26.61 5.46
C THR A 505 13.77 28.10 5.30
N ALA A 506 13.16 28.76 4.30
CA ALA A 506 13.40 30.17 3.98
C ALA A 506 12.22 31.09 4.31
N ILE A 507 11.02 30.54 4.50
CA ILE A 507 9.82 31.29 4.90
C ILE A 507 9.86 31.63 6.39
N THR A 508 9.65 32.90 6.73
CA THR A 508 9.75 33.42 8.11
C THR A 508 8.41 33.83 8.70
N SER A 509 7.49 34.31 7.86
CA SER A 509 6.14 34.70 8.25
C SER A 509 5.14 34.31 7.18
N VAL A 510 3.94 33.85 7.58
CA VAL A 510 2.83 33.61 6.67
C VAL A 510 1.55 34.27 7.17
N VAL A 511 0.94 35.09 6.32
CA VAL A 511 -0.44 35.56 6.48
C VAL A 511 -1.36 34.72 5.61
N ILE A 512 -2.24 33.95 6.24
CA ILE A 512 -3.24 33.14 5.56
C ILE A 512 -4.54 33.97 5.46
N PRO A 513 -5.07 34.24 4.25
CA PRO A 513 -6.17 35.17 4.06
C PRO A 513 -7.52 34.59 4.49
N GLU A 514 -8.48 35.47 4.74
CA GLU A 514 -9.87 35.10 4.95
C GLU A 514 -10.43 34.33 3.75
N GLY A 515 -11.21 33.29 4.03
CA GLY A 515 -11.73 32.35 3.05
C GLY A 515 -11.03 30.99 3.08
N VAL A 516 -9.81 30.90 3.61
CA VAL A 516 -9.13 29.61 3.82
C VAL A 516 -9.84 28.82 4.93
N THR A 517 -10.30 27.62 4.60
CA THR A 517 -11.06 26.76 5.52
C THR A 517 -10.27 25.54 6.01
N GLN A 518 -9.20 25.17 5.29
CA GLN A 518 -8.40 23.98 5.61
C GLN A 518 -6.91 24.21 5.37
N ILE A 519 -6.09 23.69 6.30
CA ILE A 519 -4.64 23.51 6.15
C ILE A 519 -4.36 22.00 6.16
N GLY A 520 -3.82 21.50 5.06
CA GLY A 520 -3.62 20.09 4.77
C GLY A 520 -2.50 19.42 5.57
N LYS A 521 -2.43 18.09 5.45
CA LYS A 521 -1.47 17.24 6.18
C LYS A 521 -0.04 17.66 5.85
N SER A 522 0.79 17.85 6.87
CA SER A 522 2.19 18.28 6.71
C SER A 522 2.40 19.60 5.93
N ALA A 523 1.38 20.46 5.76
CA ALA A 523 1.43 21.63 4.89
C ALA A 523 2.67 22.53 5.09
N PHE A 524 3.06 22.79 6.33
CA PHE A 524 4.24 23.56 6.75
C PHE A 524 5.25 22.71 7.54
N LYS A 525 5.20 21.38 7.40
CA LYS A 525 6.10 20.48 8.14
C LYS A 525 7.56 20.81 7.80
N GLY A 526 8.39 20.98 8.82
CA GLY A 526 9.81 21.27 8.67
C GLY A 526 10.13 22.69 8.18
N CYS A 527 9.18 23.63 8.19
CA CYS A 527 9.48 25.05 7.95
C CYS A 527 10.24 25.65 9.14
N SER A 528 11.51 25.28 9.30
CA SER A 528 12.30 25.55 10.50
C SER A 528 12.67 27.01 10.71
N ALA A 529 12.36 27.90 9.76
CA ALA A 529 12.50 29.35 9.89
C ALA A 529 11.16 30.08 10.11
N LEU A 530 10.02 29.37 10.05
CA LEU A 530 8.70 29.97 10.18
C LEU A 530 8.44 30.36 11.64
N GLU A 531 8.57 31.64 11.95
CA GLU A 531 8.45 32.20 13.30
C GLU A 531 7.03 32.71 13.61
N THR A 532 6.29 33.12 12.58
CA THR A 532 4.95 33.71 12.74
C THR A 532 3.98 33.18 11.68
N VAL A 533 2.76 32.86 12.12
CA VAL A 533 1.64 32.53 11.22
C VAL A 533 0.38 33.24 11.69
N GLN A 534 -0.28 33.95 10.77
CA GLN A 534 -1.61 34.53 11.01
C GLN A 534 -2.66 33.61 10.39
N LEU A 535 -3.51 33.03 11.25
CA LEU A 535 -4.59 32.13 10.86
C LEU A 535 -5.92 32.90 10.73
N PRO A 536 -6.73 32.68 9.66
CA PRO A 536 -7.97 33.42 9.45
C PRO A 536 -9.11 32.87 10.30
N GLN A 537 -10.12 33.68 10.55
CA GLN A 537 -11.33 33.29 11.28
C GLN A 537 -12.16 32.25 10.52
N SER A 538 -12.04 32.21 9.18
CA SER A 538 -12.68 31.20 8.34
C SER A 538 -12.15 29.77 8.55
N LEU A 539 -10.98 29.61 9.16
CA LEU A 539 -10.30 28.31 9.29
C LEU A 539 -11.13 27.31 10.10
N LYS A 540 -11.31 26.10 9.56
CA LYS A 540 -12.05 24.98 10.17
C LYS A 540 -11.15 23.84 10.59
N THR A 541 -10.14 23.54 9.79
CA THR A 541 -9.35 22.31 9.94
C THR A 541 -7.86 22.56 9.79
N ILE A 542 -7.10 22.07 10.76
CA ILE A 542 -5.64 21.92 10.71
C ILE A 542 -5.35 20.42 10.75
N GLU A 543 -4.83 19.85 9.67
CA GLU A 543 -4.62 18.40 9.55
C GLU A 543 -3.35 17.90 10.27
N GLN A 544 -3.15 16.58 10.25
CA GLN A 544 -2.02 15.90 10.88
C GLN A 544 -0.67 16.52 10.50
N SER A 545 0.20 16.75 11.49
CA SER A 545 1.57 17.29 11.33
C SER A 545 1.69 18.61 10.54
N ALA A 546 0.60 19.38 10.38
CA ALA A 546 0.54 20.53 9.49
C ALA A 546 1.65 21.57 9.73
N PHE A 547 2.05 21.83 10.97
CA PHE A 547 3.12 22.77 11.35
C PHE A 547 4.24 22.09 12.14
N SER A 548 4.39 20.77 11.97
CA SER A 548 5.40 19.99 12.69
C SER A 548 6.81 20.51 12.40
N GLY A 549 7.61 20.79 13.43
CA GLY A 549 9.00 21.24 13.27
C GLY A 549 9.18 22.68 12.78
N THR A 550 8.21 23.55 13.03
CA THR A 550 8.31 25.00 12.76
C THR A 550 8.99 25.76 13.90
N ALA A 551 9.41 27.00 13.66
CA ALA A 551 10.02 27.88 14.66
C ALA A 551 9.03 28.88 15.27
N LEU A 552 7.72 28.56 15.24
CA LEU A 552 6.68 29.47 15.69
C LEU A 552 6.95 29.93 17.13
N THR A 553 6.86 31.24 17.36
CA THR A 553 7.08 31.86 18.67
C THR A 553 5.80 32.22 19.38
N SER A 554 4.71 32.37 18.61
CA SER A 554 3.36 32.58 19.12
C SER A 554 2.35 31.91 18.19
N LEU A 555 1.23 31.47 18.75
CA LEU A 555 0.17 30.83 17.99
C LEU A 555 -1.19 31.07 18.65
N LYS A 556 -2.14 31.56 17.84
CA LYS A 556 -3.54 31.76 18.21
C LYS A 556 -4.41 30.91 17.30
N ILE A 557 -5.07 29.89 17.85
CA ILE A 557 -6.03 29.07 17.14
C ILE A 557 -7.40 29.77 17.14
N PRO A 558 -7.96 30.13 15.97
CA PRO A 558 -9.24 30.82 15.87
C PRO A 558 -10.42 30.04 16.44
N ALA A 559 -11.47 30.75 16.88
CA ALA A 559 -12.67 30.14 17.47
C ALA A 559 -13.44 29.24 16.49
N GLY A 560 -13.29 29.48 15.19
CA GLY A 560 -13.94 28.74 14.12
C GLY A 560 -13.39 27.33 13.85
N VAL A 561 -12.21 27.00 14.40
CA VAL A 561 -11.54 25.72 14.18
C VAL A 561 -12.30 24.59 14.88
N THR A 562 -12.61 23.53 14.14
CA THR A 562 -13.33 22.35 14.60
C THR A 562 -12.46 21.10 14.71
N LYS A 563 -11.31 21.06 14.03
CA LYS A 563 -10.40 19.92 14.02
C LYS A 563 -8.93 20.36 13.98
N ILE A 564 -8.13 19.77 14.85
CA ILE A 564 -6.67 19.89 14.92
C ILE A 564 -6.12 18.47 14.95
N GLY A 565 -5.36 18.09 13.92
CA GLY A 565 -4.88 16.72 13.73
C GLY A 565 -3.77 16.31 14.72
N ASN A 566 -3.46 15.02 14.72
CA ASN A 566 -2.34 14.48 15.50
C ASN A 566 -1.04 15.18 15.13
N GLU A 567 -0.18 15.43 16.12
CA GLU A 567 1.17 16.01 15.92
C GLU A 567 1.18 17.35 15.16
N ALA A 568 0.05 18.06 15.06
CA ALA A 568 -0.10 19.26 14.21
C ALA A 568 1.01 20.30 14.45
N PHE A 569 1.47 20.47 15.68
CA PHE A 569 2.55 21.36 16.09
C PHE A 569 3.65 20.63 16.89
N VAL A 570 3.85 19.32 16.65
CA VAL A 570 4.97 18.59 17.27
C VAL A 570 6.31 19.18 16.83
N ASN A 571 7.33 19.16 17.69
CA ASN A 571 8.66 19.72 17.43
C ASN A 571 8.70 21.25 17.20
N CYS A 572 7.65 22.01 17.57
CA CYS A 572 7.69 23.48 17.58
C CYS A 572 8.45 24.02 18.81
N LYS A 573 9.77 23.84 18.82
CA LYS A 573 10.64 24.09 19.99
C LYS A 573 10.64 25.53 20.49
N SER A 574 10.35 26.48 19.61
CA SER A 574 10.34 27.91 19.91
C SER A 574 8.99 28.42 20.41
N LEU A 575 7.97 27.55 20.49
CA LEU A 575 6.62 27.92 20.90
C LEU A 575 6.46 27.65 22.40
N PRO A 576 6.50 28.66 23.28
CA PRO A 576 6.35 28.45 24.72
C PRO A 576 4.89 28.28 25.14
N GLU A 577 3.96 28.87 24.38
CA GLU A 577 2.54 28.87 24.69
C GLU A 577 1.66 28.90 23.44
N VAL A 578 0.41 28.44 23.59
CA VAL A 578 -0.61 28.52 22.55
C VAL A 578 -1.91 29.05 23.14
N THR A 579 -2.57 29.96 22.41
CA THR A 579 -3.93 30.41 22.75
C THR A 579 -4.95 29.70 21.86
N ILE A 580 -5.92 29.00 22.47
CA ILE A 580 -6.95 28.24 21.75
C ILE A 580 -8.34 28.82 22.05
N LEU A 581 -8.93 29.48 21.05
CA LEU A 581 -10.23 30.16 21.20
C LEU A 581 -11.43 29.28 20.88
N THR A 582 -11.21 28.10 20.29
CA THR A 582 -12.28 27.13 20.04
C THR A 582 -12.58 26.33 21.30
N LYS A 583 -13.87 26.15 21.61
CA LYS A 583 -14.32 25.42 22.81
C LYS A 583 -14.44 23.91 22.59
N ASN A 584 -14.74 23.49 21.36
CA ASN A 584 -15.22 22.14 21.06
C ASN A 584 -14.46 21.47 19.90
N ALA A 585 -13.25 21.94 19.57
CA ALA A 585 -12.46 21.30 18.52
C ALA A 585 -12.02 19.88 18.92
N SER A 586 -12.04 18.96 17.96
CA SER A 586 -11.30 17.70 18.11
C SER A 586 -9.80 18.02 18.05
N ILE A 587 -9.05 17.68 19.11
CA ILE A 587 -7.61 17.90 19.20
C ILE A 587 -6.94 16.52 19.24
N GLY A 588 -6.09 16.26 18.25
CA GLY A 588 -5.35 15.01 18.10
C GLY A 588 -4.26 14.82 19.14
N ASN A 589 -3.74 13.58 19.20
CA ASN A 589 -2.65 13.23 20.11
C ASN A 589 -1.41 14.08 19.78
N GLU A 590 -0.72 14.54 20.83
CA GLU A 590 0.55 15.28 20.72
C GLU A 590 0.49 16.53 19.81
N ALA A 591 -0.70 17.11 19.64
CA ALA A 591 -0.91 18.26 18.78
C ALA A 591 -0.09 19.51 19.17
N PHE A 592 0.17 19.75 20.46
CA PHE A 592 0.89 20.92 20.97
C PHE A 592 1.82 20.56 22.13
N GLY A 593 2.97 21.22 22.24
CA GLY A 593 3.83 21.06 23.43
C GLY A 593 4.55 19.73 23.51
N TRP A 594 4.82 19.06 22.38
CA TRP A 594 5.55 17.80 22.33
C TRP A 594 6.76 17.89 21.41
N LEU A 595 7.82 17.17 21.78
CA LEU A 595 9.01 16.91 20.99
C LEU A 595 9.05 15.42 20.65
N SER A 596 9.28 15.10 19.39
CA SER A 596 9.58 13.75 18.94
C SER A 596 11.04 13.68 18.54
N THR A 597 11.84 12.95 19.33
CA THR A 597 13.29 12.87 19.15
C THR A 597 13.76 11.46 18.81
N PHE A 598 14.73 11.38 17.91
CA PHE A 598 15.45 10.15 17.62
C PHE A 598 16.59 10.01 18.63
N THR A 599 16.45 9.07 19.57
CA THR A 599 17.53 8.77 20.52
C THR A 599 18.35 7.60 19.99
N PRO A 600 19.64 7.79 19.67
CA PRO A 600 20.52 6.68 19.31
C PRO A 600 20.68 5.74 20.52
N THR A 601 20.31 4.48 20.37
CA THR A 601 20.53 3.42 21.38
C THR A 601 21.76 2.57 21.07
N GLY A 602 22.47 2.89 19.99
CA GLY A 602 23.64 2.18 19.53
C GLY A 602 24.16 2.75 18.20
N GLN A 603 25.17 2.09 17.61
CA GLN A 603 25.84 2.58 16.38
C GLN A 603 24.90 2.66 15.15
N TYR A 604 23.77 1.93 15.16
CA TYR A 604 22.78 1.92 14.07
C TYR A 604 21.33 1.72 14.55
N SER A 605 21.03 1.98 15.83
CA SER A 605 19.68 1.83 16.38
C SER A 605 19.19 3.15 16.95
N TYR A 606 17.95 3.52 16.63
CA TYR A 606 17.26 4.69 17.17
C TYR A 606 15.96 4.22 17.81
N ILE A 607 15.57 4.85 18.91
CA ILE A 607 14.21 4.76 19.44
C ILE A 607 13.55 6.13 19.30
N PHE A 608 12.25 6.12 19.02
CA PHE A 608 11.42 7.32 19.11
C PHE A 608 11.16 7.58 20.59
N VAL A 609 11.53 8.78 21.04
CA VAL A 609 11.20 9.25 22.38
C VAL A 609 10.41 10.53 22.21
N ASP A 610 9.12 10.43 22.54
CA ASP A 610 8.23 11.57 22.62
C ASP A 610 8.27 12.12 24.04
N SER A 611 8.50 13.42 24.16
CA SER A 611 8.61 14.12 25.44
C SER A 611 7.88 15.46 25.37
N PRO A 612 7.16 15.88 26.41
CA PRO A 612 6.56 17.20 26.45
C PRO A 612 7.65 18.28 26.41
N ILE A 613 7.29 19.46 25.90
CA ILE A 613 8.08 20.69 26.03
C ILE A 613 7.92 21.17 27.47
N ASP A 614 9.04 21.34 28.17
CA ASP A 614 9.06 21.83 29.54
C ASP A 614 8.36 23.20 29.63
N ASP A 615 7.55 23.39 30.68
CA ASP A 615 6.82 24.63 30.97
C ASP A 615 5.88 25.12 29.85
N PHE A 616 5.45 24.24 28.92
CA PHE A 616 4.52 24.63 27.85
C PHE A 616 3.13 25.01 28.40
N ILE A 617 2.60 26.16 27.95
CA ILE A 617 1.33 26.72 28.45
C ILE A 617 0.24 26.68 27.37
N VAL A 618 -0.94 26.18 27.73
CA VAL A 618 -2.16 26.24 26.93
C VAL A 618 -3.11 27.27 27.54
N HIS A 619 -3.36 28.37 26.84
CA HIS A 619 -4.40 29.33 27.19
C HIS A 619 -5.73 28.91 26.56
N CYS A 620 -6.71 28.51 27.36
CA CYS A 620 -7.99 27.98 26.88
C CYS A 620 -9.17 28.30 27.79
N TYR A 621 -10.40 28.08 27.33
CA TYR A 621 -11.58 28.17 28.19
C TYR A 621 -11.68 26.96 29.12
N GLN A 622 -12.07 27.20 30.38
CA GLN A 622 -12.32 26.10 31.32
C GLN A 622 -13.43 25.18 30.80
N GLY A 623 -13.22 23.87 30.88
CA GLY A 623 -14.13 22.84 30.37
C GLY A 623 -14.14 22.67 28.85
N SER A 624 -13.26 23.37 28.12
CA SER A 624 -13.09 23.17 26.68
C SER A 624 -12.37 21.87 26.34
N THR A 625 -12.38 21.49 25.06
CA THR A 625 -11.55 20.37 24.57
C THR A 625 -10.05 20.66 24.71
N ALA A 626 -9.63 21.92 24.67
CA ALA A 626 -8.25 22.35 24.94
C ALA A 626 -7.86 22.20 26.42
N ASP A 627 -8.78 22.44 27.36
CA ASP A 627 -8.57 22.17 28.80
C ASP A 627 -8.39 20.66 29.04
N THR A 628 -9.23 19.85 28.40
CA THR A 628 -9.10 18.39 28.42
C THR A 628 -7.76 17.93 27.84
N TYR A 629 -7.34 18.53 26.71
CA TYR A 629 -6.06 18.24 26.09
C TYR A 629 -4.89 18.59 27.02
N ALA A 630 -4.92 19.78 27.65
CA ALA A 630 -3.88 20.22 28.57
C ALA A 630 -3.75 19.27 29.77
N THR A 631 -4.89 18.86 30.33
CA THR A 631 -4.96 17.87 31.43
C THR A 631 -4.36 16.53 31.02
N ASN A 632 -4.77 15.99 29.87
CA ASN A 632 -4.31 14.67 29.40
C ASN A 632 -2.82 14.67 29.02
N SER A 633 -2.33 15.78 28.47
CA SER A 633 -0.94 15.95 28.05
C SER A 633 -0.02 16.40 29.19
N GLN A 634 -0.56 16.62 30.39
CA GLN A 634 0.17 17.10 31.57
C GLN A 634 0.89 18.44 31.35
N VAL A 635 0.32 19.33 30.54
CA VAL A 635 0.81 20.69 30.29
C VAL A 635 -0.01 21.72 31.06
N GLN A 636 0.57 22.91 31.33
CA GLN A 636 -0.09 23.91 32.15
C GLN A 636 -1.27 24.55 31.39
N ALA A 637 -2.46 24.54 31.98
CA ALA A 637 -3.61 25.30 31.48
C ALA A 637 -3.72 26.67 32.18
N VAL A 638 -3.89 27.74 31.40
CA VAL A 638 -4.25 29.09 31.87
C VAL A 638 -5.63 29.43 31.30
N TYR A 639 -6.57 29.76 32.19
CA TYR A 639 -7.96 29.92 31.78
C TYR A 639 -8.26 31.32 31.24
N LEU A 640 -8.87 31.34 30.06
CA LEU A 640 -9.41 32.54 29.44
C LEU A 640 -10.74 32.92 30.10
N ASN A 641 -10.93 34.21 30.33
CA ASN A 641 -12.18 34.77 30.83
C ASN A 641 -13.15 35.05 29.66
N GLU A 642 -14.25 34.31 29.63
CA GLU A 642 -15.34 34.47 28.65
C GLU A 642 -16.00 35.86 28.70
N SER A 643 -15.87 36.59 29.81
CA SER A 643 -16.48 37.90 30.04
C SER A 643 -15.51 39.09 29.92
N GLY A 644 -14.27 38.86 29.45
CA GLY A 644 -13.26 39.91 29.36
C GLY A 644 -13.64 41.05 28.39
N VAL A 645 -13.45 42.30 28.81
CA VAL A 645 -13.80 43.50 28.04
C VAL A 645 -12.77 43.75 26.93
N LEU A 646 -13.22 43.95 25.68
CA LEU A 646 -12.30 44.35 24.59
C LEU A 646 -11.67 45.72 24.91
N GLY A 647 -10.36 45.80 24.77
CA GLY A 647 -9.54 46.96 25.09
C GLY A 647 -9.06 47.05 26.54
N ASP A 648 -9.44 46.12 27.43
CA ASP A 648 -8.96 46.03 28.81
C ASP A 648 -7.68 45.18 28.87
N MET A 649 -6.53 45.83 29.07
CA MET A 649 -5.21 45.19 28.98
C MET A 649 -4.67 44.76 30.33
N ASN A 650 -5.14 45.34 31.43
CA ASN A 650 -4.73 44.98 32.78
C ASN A 650 -5.72 44.03 33.48
N ASN A 651 -6.86 43.72 32.83
CA ASN A 651 -7.95 42.89 33.34
C ASN A 651 -8.62 43.47 34.61
N ASP A 652 -8.75 44.79 34.69
CA ASP A 652 -9.45 45.49 35.78
C ASP A 652 -10.93 45.82 35.47
N GLU A 653 -11.43 45.33 34.34
CA GLU A 653 -12.77 45.52 33.79
C GLU A 653 -13.05 46.95 33.28
N ALA A 654 -12.06 47.84 33.25
CA ALA A 654 -12.19 49.20 32.75
C ALA A 654 -11.25 49.47 31.57
N VAL A 655 -11.82 49.90 30.44
CA VAL A 655 -11.03 50.39 29.29
C VAL A 655 -10.62 51.84 29.55
N THR A 656 -9.33 52.08 29.78
CA THR A 656 -8.76 53.37 30.11
C THR A 656 -7.54 53.71 29.24
N ILE A 657 -6.97 54.90 29.45
CA ILE A 657 -5.71 55.28 28.79
C ILE A 657 -4.52 54.42 29.25
N VAL A 658 -4.62 53.79 30.43
CA VAL A 658 -3.59 52.88 30.94
C VAL A 658 -3.48 51.66 30.03
N ASP A 659 -4.61 51.18 29.51
CA ASP A 659 -4.67 50.04 28.60
C ASP A 659 -4.02 50.33 27.25
N VAL A 660 -4.26 51.53 26.71
CA VAL A 660 -3.57 52.02 25.50
C VAL A 660 -2.06 52.11 25.73
N LEU A 661 -1.62 52.49 26.94
CA LEU A 661 -0.20 52.55 27.28
C LEU A 661 0.41 51.15 27.40
N ILE A 662 -0.28 50.20 28.02
CA ILE A 662 0.14 48.79 28.12
C ILE A 662 0.26 48.17 26.73
N LEU A 663 -0.74 48.36 25.86
CA LEU A 663 -0.71 47.83 24.50
C LEU A 663 0.41 48.46 23.67
N ASN A 664 0.60 49.78 23.73
CA ASN A 664 1.71 50.43 23.01
C ASN A 664 3.08 50.00 23.55
N GLN A 665 3.22 49.76 24.86
CA GLN A 665 4.45 49.23 25.45
C GLN A 665 4.76 47.84 24.89
N TYR A 666 3.76 46.96 24.85
CA TYR A 666 3.84 45.64 24.24
C TYR A 666 4.21 45.71 22.74
N LEU A 667 3.52 46.53 21.94
CA LEU A 667 3.79 46.69 20.49
C LEU A 667 5.19 47.25 20.20
N LEU A 668 5.71 48.11 21.09
CA LEU A 668 7.06 48.66 20.99
C LEU A 668 8.15 47.73 21.56
N GLY A 669 7.76 46.58 22.13
CA GLY A 669 8.69 45.64 22.78
C GLY A 669 9.38 46.21 24.02
N ILE A 670 8.74 47.15 24.72
CA ILE A 670 9.27 47.78 25.93
C ILE A 670 8.40 47.40 27.14
N GLY A 671 8.98 46.79 28.17
CA GLY A 671 8.27 46.38 29.39
C GLY A 671 8.08 44.85 29.49
N ASP A 672 7.26 44.43 30.46
CA ASP A 672 6.89 43.02 30.64
C ASP A 672 5.88 42.58 29.57
N ASP A 673 5.88 41.28 29.25
CA ASP A 673 4.92 40.72 28.31
C ASP A 673 3.48 40.74 28.87
N ILE A 674 2.49 40.84 27.99
CA ILE A 674 1.07 40.90 28.37
C ILE A 674 0.46 39.49 28.48
N SER A 675 -0.52 39.34 29.37
CA SER A 675 -1.17 38.04 29.60
C SER A 675 -1.94 37.55 28.36
N GLY A 676 -2.15 36.23 28.25
CA GLY A 676 -2.98 35.65 27.18
C GLY A 676 -4.37 36.28 27.08
N GLN A 677 -4.99 36.61 28.22
CA GLN A 677 -6.27 37.32 28.24
C GLN A 677 -6.16 38.76 27.70
N ALA A 678 -5.10 39.49 28.06
CA ALA A 678 -4.86 40.83 27.55
C ALA A 678 -4.62 40.83 26.04
N ARG A 679 -3.92 39.82 25.50
CA ARG A 679 -3.74 39.61 24.04
C ARG A 679 -5.07 39.42 23.31
N ILE A 680 -6.04 38.75 23.93
CA ILE A 680 -7.39 38.59 23.37
C ILE A 680 -8.17 39.90 23.47
N ASN A 681 -8.05 40.62 24.59
CA ASN A 681 -8.72 41.91 24.76
C ASN A 681 -8.12 42.98 23.83
N ALA A 682 -6.86 42.84 23.43
CA ALA A 682 -6.15 43.78 22.55
C ALA A 682 -6.68 43.81 21.12
N ASP A 683 -7.09 42.67 20.56
CA ASP A 683 -7.64 42.53 19.20
C ASP A 683 -9.09 43.06 19.17
N VAL A 684 -9.22 44.39 19.12
CA VAL A 684 -10.51 45.08 19.28
C VAL A 684 -11.25 45.24 17.96
N ASN A 685 -10.54 45.08 16.84
CA ASN A 685 -11.11 45.06 15.50
C ASN A 685 -11.55 43.65 15.06
N LEU A 686 -11.17 42.60 15.82
CA LEU A 686 -11.48 41.19 15.58
C LEU A 686 -10.88 40.64 14.27
N ASP A 687 -9.79 41.23 13.79
CA ASP A 687 -9.09 40.78 12.59
C ASP A 687 -8.07 39.66 12.88
N GLY A 688 -7.87 39.33 14.15
CA GLY A 688 -6.96 38.28 14.58
C GLY A 688 -5.52 38.74 14.81
N ASN A 689 -5.19 39.97 14.41
CA ASN A 689 -3.91 40.62 14.62
C ASN A 689 -4.00 41.58 15.82
N VAL A 690 -2.87 41.86 16.47
CA VAL A 690 -2.79 42.87 17.53
C VAL A 690 -1.76 43.89 17.07
N ALA A 691 -2.22 45.05 16.61
CA ALA A 691 -1.37 46.05 15.97
C ALA A 691 -1.72 47.50 16.37
N ASP A 692 -1.03 48.47 15.76
CA ASP A 692 -1.17 49.90 16.05
C ASP A 692 -2.61 50.41 15.84
N ASP A 693 -3.36 49.79 14.95
CA ASP A 693 -4.75 50.14 14.69
C ASP A 693 -5.69 49.69 15.80
N ASP A 694 -5.41 48.60 16.50
CA ASP A 694 -6.10 48.22 17.74
C ASP A 694 -5.86 49.25 18.85
N ALA A 695 -4.60 49.62 19.08
CA ALA A 695 -4.26 50.66 20.05
C ALA A 695 -4.97 51.99 19.72
N MET A 696 -5.06 52.31 18.43
CA MET A 696 -5.80 53.46 17.93
C MET A 696 -7.32 53.32 18.13
N ASN A 697 -7.90 52.13 17.96
CA ASN A 697 -9.32 51.88 18.15
C ASN A 697 -9.72 51.92 19.63
N ILE A 698 -8.88 51.43 20.54
CA ILE A 698 -9.05 51.62 21.98
C ILE A 698 -8.98 53.11 22.30
N LEU A 699 -7.98 53.84 21.79
CA LEU A 699 -7.87 55.29 22.03
C LEU A 699 -9.10 56.07 21.50
N LYS A 700 -9.60 55.72 20.30
CA LYS A 700 -10.81 56.30 19.70
C LYS A 700 -12.06 55.99 20.54
N SER A 701 -12.15 54.83 21.17
CA SER A 701 -13.30 54.47 21.99
C SER A 701 -13.37 55.30 23.27
N LEU A 702 -12.23 55.60 23.89
CA LEU A 702 -12.13 56.48 25.07
C LEU A 702 -12.67 57.89 24.82
N VAL A 703 -12.64 58.36 23.56
CA VAL A 703 -13.16 59.66 23.14
C VAL A 703 -14.48 59.57 22.37
N ASN A 704 -15.17 58.41 22.42
CA ASN A 704 -16.45 58.13 21.75
C ASN A 704 -16.45 58.32 20.22
N LEU A 705 -15.30 58.11 19.56
CA LEU A 705 -15.21 58.14 18.10
C LEU A 705 -15.56 56.79 17.45
N VAL A 706 -15.42 55.69 18.21
CA VAL A 706 -15.75 54.32 17.80
C VAL A 706 -16.35 53.59 19.01
N THR A 707 -17.27 52.65 18.80
CA THR A 707 -17.74 51.72 19.83
C THR A 707 -17.04 50.39 19.63
N LEU A 708 -16.36 49.87 20.66
CA LEU A 708 -15.74 48.55 20.59
C LEU A 708 -16.84 47.47 20.55
N PRO A 709 -16.63 46.36 19.81
CA PRO A 709 -17.58 45.26 19.79
C PRO A 709 -17.77 44.66 21.18
N VAL A 710 -18.94 44.06 21.41
CA VAL A 710 -19.20 43.24 22.61
C VAL A 710 -18.82 41.80 22.25
N LYS A 711 -18.04 41.14 23.12
CA LYS A 711 -17.67 39.73 22.95
C LYS A 711 -18.88 38.80 22.96
#